data_AF-A0A7X6VP47-F1
#
_entry.id   AF-A0A7X6VP47-F1
#
_cell.length_a   1.000
_cell.length_b   1.000
_cell.length_c   1.000
_cell.angle_alpha   90.00
_cell.angle_beta   90.00
_cell.angle_gamma   90.00
#
_symmetry.space_group_name_H-M   'P 1'
#
loop_
_entity.id
_entity.type
_entity.pdbx_description
1 polymer ?
#
loop_
_entity_poly.entity_id
_entity_poly.type
_entity_poly.pdbx_seq_one_letter_code
_entity_poly.pdbx_strand_id
1 'polypeptide(L)'
;KNLYVSGNIKANNYVGGIVGYQESGTIKDVYNLAKINAASYVGGIVGSSISGVIERVYNFNDITGTGDRVGGIVGQLQSTTLTDSYNRSEIIGTNYVGGLVGYTWRNGNQYSSYTTYRNSITNSYSSGLVSSNSNVGGIIGYDYSANHSTSPNARTNLYYDVSVLSLYDQPKNQKPSVAVSTQGRKSDFLLYSTHASLGFNEDIWVLKPKTGDYAFYPQLKVFIENDLLRVSGKSNDSVKVNVKDGLGTKEIPFLIRTKFDMDELSRKVSEGNSYNDYYFKVDDGIAEIKLGNFIPIGTSSNPFQGSFDGNGVNFDIAIERPNANRIGLYGYVTVGVIENFSLTGSVKGRNHVGSAAGFAHSNITIKNIYNQAKIEGASEVGGLVGRVQQATLTNLYNRGEIIGTNYVGGLVGYTWKNGNQYSSYTTYRNSITNSYSSGLVSANSNVGGIIGYDHSANHSTSANARTNLYYDVIVIAEYDQPMASKPSSLESATYALNTSKFFKEMASRLNSDFVFLEITDTYGYYPQLRVFAEHDLAAVKEESVESVKVNIEGGLGTEDIPFYIETVAEMIELQEKVANGNTYEGFYFEVRDTVGQLDLDNFTPIGSNTKPFYGSFNGNFTEFILDIDTTQNYQGLFGYFGKGTIKNLYVSGNIKANNYVGGIVGYQESGTIKDVYNLAKINAASYV
;
A
#
# COMPACT_ATOMS: atom_id res chain seq x y z
N LYS A 1 22.16 36.33 -34.15
CA LYS A 1 22.72 36.26 -32.78
C LYS A 1 21.99 37.28 -31.91
N ASN A 2 21.96 37.11 -30.59
CA ASN A 2 21.47 38.11 -29.62
C ASN A 2 20.04 38.62 -29.90
N LEU A 3 19.13 37.72 -30.22
CA LEU A 3 17.74 38.05 -30.54
C LEU A 3 16.80 37.00 -29.99
N TYR A 4 15.52 37.37 -29.86
CA TYR A 4 14.46 36.42 -29.58
C TYR A 4 13.25 36.71 -30.45
N VAL A 5 12.39 35.71 -30.59
CA VAL A 5 11.11 35.83 -31.27
C VAL A 5 9.97 35.51 -30.31
N SER A 6 8.83 36.17 -30.49
CA SER A 6 7.61 35.95 -29.71
C SER A 6 6.40 36.10 -30.63
N GLY A 7 5.30 35.41 -30.32
CA GLY A 7 4.06 35.48 -31.10
C GLY A 7 3.56 34.10 -31.52
N ASN A 8 2.94 34.02 -32.70
CA ASN A 8 2.43 32.76 -33.24
C ASN A 8 2.96 32.56 -34.67
N ILE A 9 3.52 31.37 -34.94
CA ILE A 9 4.00 30.97 -36.25
C ILE A 9 3.12 29.84 -36.77
N LYS A 10 2.54 30.02 -37.95
CA LYS A 10 1.77 28.98 -38.65
C LYS A 10 2.33 28.80 -40.06
N ALA A 11 2.82 27.61 -40.36
CA ALA A 11 3.48 27.32 -41.64
C ALA A 11 3.32 25.83 -42.02
N ASN A 12 3.84 25.44 -43.20
CA ASN A 12 3.80 24.04 -43.63
C ASN A 12 5.10 23.31 -43.23
N ASN A 13 6.16 23.36 -44.04
CA ASN A 13 7.41 22.63 -43.80
C ASN A 13 8.60 23.57 -43.55
N TYR A 14 9.66 23.04 -42.92
CA TYR A 14 10.93 23.74 -42.64
C TYR A 14 10.72 25.00 -41.81
N VAL A 15 10.21 24.80 -40.60
CA VAL A 15 9.75 25.87 -39.74
C VAL A 15 10.62 25.94 -38.50
N GLY A 16 11.31 27.07 -38.33
CA GLY A 16 12.00 27.43 -37.10
C GLY A 16 11.45 28.73 -36.57
N GLY A 17 11.46 28.93 -35.25
CA GLY A 17 11.18 30.25 -34.67
C GLY A 17 12.16 31.30 -35.17
N ILE A 18 13.42 30.92 -35.39
CA ILE A 18 14.48 31.81 -35.86
C ILE A 18 14.84 31.54 -37.33
N VAL A 19 15.09 30.27 -37.69
CA VAL A 19 15.57 29.88 -39.02
C VAL A 19 14.79 28.68 -39.55
N GLY A 20 14.16 28.78 -40.72
CA GLY A 20 13.50 27.63 -41.35
C GLY A 20 14.48 26.56 -41.82
N TYR A 21 15.50 26.97 -42.58
CA TYR A 21 16.52 26.08 -43.16
C TYR A 21 17.92 26.68 -43.01
N GLN A 22 18.83 25.97 -42.33
CA GLN A 22 20.21 26.37 -42.08
C GLN A 22 21.17 25.54 -42.94
N GLU A 23 21.79 26.20 -43.92
CA GLU A 23 22.81 25.57 -44.78
C GLU A 23 24.22 25.65 -44.22
N SER A 24 24.52 26.69 -43.44
CA SER A 24 25.81 26.92 -42.79
C SER A 24 25.68 28.04 -41.74
N GLY A 25 26.80 28.45 -41.13
CA GLY A 25 26.85 29.60 -40.24
C GLY A 25 26.55 29.29 -38.77
N THR A 26 26.37 30.35 -37.98
CA THR A 26 26.26 30.25 -36.51
C THR A 26 25.01 30.95 -35.99
N ILE A 27 24.16 30.18 -35.30
CA ILE A 27 23.02 30.66 -34.51
C ILE A 27 23.45 30.62 -33.03
N LYS A 28 23.49 31.79 -32.39
CA LYS A 28 24.13 31.99 -31.08
C LYS A 28 23.35 32.96 -30.23
N ASP A 29 23.15 32.63 -28.95
CA ASP A 29 22.55 33.51 -27.96
C ASP A 29 21.15 33.98 -28.41
N VAL A 30 20.30 33.01 -28.77
CA VAL A 30 18.92 33.28 -29.23
C VAL A 30 17.90 32.39 -28.52
N TYR A 31 16.64 32.83 -28.47
CA TYR A 31 15.57 32.00 -27.91
C TYR A 31 14.21 32.22 -28.57
N ASN A 32 13.35 31.20 -28.48
CA ASN A 32 11.99 31.22 -29.00
C ASN A 32 10.96 31.27 -27.88
N LEU A 33 10.10 32.28 -27.93
CA LEU A 33 8.87 32.42 -27.15
C LEU A 33 7.63 32.45 -28.06
N ALA A 34 7.76 32.08 -29.35
CA ALA A 34 6.63 31.99 -30.26
C ALA A 34 6.05 30.58 -30.23
N LYS A 35 4.72 30.47 -30.18
CA LYS A 35 4.02 29.20 -30.40
C LYS A 35 4.11 28.81 -31.86
N ILE A 36 4.49 27.56 -32.15
CA ILE A 36 4.69 27.08 -33.53
C ILE A 36 3.66 26.01 -33.87
N ASN A 37 2.86 26.24 -34.91
CA ASN A 37 1.96 25.24 -35.50
C ASN A 37 2.39 24.99 -36.95
N ALA A 38 2.94 23.80 -37.22
CA ALA A 38 3.49 23.48 -38.52
C ALA A 38 3.24 22.01 -38.92
N ALA A 39 3.61 21.63 -40.15
CA ALA A 39 3.52 20.25 -40.60
C ALA A 39 4.78 19.46 -40.25
N SER A 40 5.87 19.60 -41.01
CA SER A 40 7.10 18.79 -40.83
C SER A 40 8.36 19.64 -40.77
N TYR A 41 9.45 19.06 -40.25
CA TYR A 41 10.74 19.73 -40.06
C TYR A 41 10.58 20.99 -39.20
N VAL A 42 10.10 20.78 -37.98
CA VAL A 42 9.69 21.86 -37.07
C VAL A 42 10.64 21.90 -35.89
N GLY A 43 11.28 23.04 -35.65
CA GLY A 43 12.10 23.29 -34.48
C GLY A 43 11.74 24.60 -33.80
N GLY A 44 11.93 24.69 -32.48
CA GLY A 44 11.75 25.96 -31.77
C GLY A 44 12.70 27.03 -32.28
N ILE A 45 13.93 26.63 -32.65
CA ILE A 45 14.95 27.53 -33.18
C ILE A 45 15.14 27.31 -34.68
N VAL A 46 15.37 26.05 -35.09
CA VAL A 46 15.71 25.71 -36.49
C VAL A 46 14.81 24.59 -37.03
N GLY A 47 14.17 24.80 -38.18
CA GLY A 47 13.40 23.74 -38.84
C GLY A 47 14.28 22.58 -39.31
N SER A 48 15.25 22.86 -40.18
CA SER A 48 16.26 21.89 -40.61
C SER A 48 17.64 22.53 -40.70
N SER A 49 18.66 21.87 -40.15
CA SER A 49 20.06 22.27 -40.28
C SER A 49 20.85 21.18 -40.97
N ILE A 50 21.56 21.52 -42.05
CA ILE A 50 22.40 20.59 -42.83
C ILE A 50 23.90 20.79 -42.63
N SER A 51 24.29 21.94 -42.06
CA SER A 51 25.64 22.25 -41.57
C SER A 51 25.61 23.52 -40.74
N GLY A 52 26.49 23.64 -39.74
CA GLY A 52 26.66 24.85 -38.94
C GLY A 52 26.72 24.61 -37.43
N VAL A 53 26.59 25.71 -36.68
CA VAL A 53 26.64 25.72 -35.21
C VAL A 53 25.40 26.40 -34.64
N ILE A 54 24.77 25.75 -33.66
CA ILE A 54 23.65 26.25 -32.87
C ILE A 54 24.08 26.18 -31.40
N GLU A 55 24.25 27.32 -30.75
CA GLU A 55 24.80 27.37 -29.38
C GLU A 55 24.12 28.40 -28.47
N ARG A 56 23.97 28.07 -27.18
CA ARG A 56 23.31 28.94 -26.19
C ARG A 56 21.92 29.37 -26.65
N VAL A 57 21.04 28.38 -26.82
CA VAL A 57 19.67 28.60 -27.31
C VAL A 57 18.62 27.92 -26.45
N TYR A 58 17.42 28.47 -26.42
CA TYR A 58 16.30 27.79 -25.76
C TYR A 58 14.94 28.01 -26.40
N ASN A 59 14.07 27.02 -26.22
CA ASN A 59 12.66 27.10 -26.56
C ASN A 59 11.80 27.11 -25.31
N PHE A 60 10.93 28.11 -25.20
CA PHE A 60 9.95 28.26 -24.12
C PHE A 60 8.60 28.71 -24.66
N ASN A 61 8.12 28.08 -25.73
CA ASN A 61 6.70 28.00 -26.09
C ASN A 61 6.39 26.72 -26.88
N ASP A 62 5.12 26.34 -26.91
CA ASP A 62 4.68 25.03 -27.43
C ASP A 62 4.88 24.89 -28.95
N ILE A 63 5.18 23.66 -29.35
CA ILE A 63 5.36 23.27 -30.74
C ILE A 63 4.39 22.13 -31.06
N THR A 64 3.54 22.36 -32.05
CA THR A 64 2.64 21.34 -32.59
C THR A 64 2.95 21.12 -34.07
N GLY A 65 3.51 19.96 -34.37
CA GLY A 65 3.70 19.43 -35.71
C GLY A 65 2.57 18.47 -36.09
N THR A 66 1.97 18.63 -37.26
CA THR A 66 0.99 17.64 -37.79
C THR A 66 1.68 16.49 -38.53
N GLY A 67 2.96 16.62 -38.85
CA GLY A 67 3.78 15.64 -39.57
C GLY A 67 5.02 15.21 -38.80
N ASP A 68 6.14 15.07 -39.51
CA ASP A 68 7.32 14.37 -39.03
C ASP A 68 8.47 15.32 -38.66
N ARG A 69 9.41 14.83 -37.83
CA ARG A 69 10.66 15.52 -37.47
C ARG A 69 10.40 16.82 -36.72
N VAL A 70 9.89 16.67 -35.50
CA VAL A 70 9.53 17.79 -34.62
C VAL A 70 10.48 17.77 -33.42
N GLY A 71 11.24 18.84 -33.23
CA GLY A 71 12.17 18.99 -32.11
C GLY A 71 11.92 20.26 -31.31
N GLY A 72 12.17 20.23 -30.01
CA GLY A 72 12.09 21.45 -29.19
C GLY A 72 13.05 22.56 -29.64
N ILE A 73 14.21 22.20 -30.18
CA ILE A 73 15.20 23.16 -30.72
C ILE A 73 15.34 23.00 -32.23
N VAL A 74 15.57 21.77 -32.72
CA VAL A 74 15.84 21.49 -34.14
C VAL A 74 14.92 20.39 -34.66
N GLY A 75 14.19 20.63 -35.75
CA GLY A 75 13.38 19.58 -36.39
C GLY A 75 14.23 18.46 -36.96
N GLN A 76 15.15 18.81 -37.87
CA GLN A 76 16.16 17.89 -38.41
C GLN A 76 17.58 18.43 -38.27
N LEU A 77 18.48 17.57 -37.78
CA LEU A 77 19.88 17.88 -37.56
C LEU A 77 20.79 16.99 -38.42
N GLN A 78 21.58 17.61 -39.29
CA GLN A 78 22.57 16.97 -40.15
C GLN A 78 23.87 17.79 -40.16
N SER A 79 25.00 17.12 -39.98
CA SER A 79 26.36 17.71 -39.94
C SER A 79 26.48 18.98 -39.08
N THR A 80 25.72 19.07 -38.00
CA THR A 80 25.53 20.30 -37.22
C THR A 80 25.93 20.06 -35.77
N THR A 81 26.47 21.10 -35.13
CA THR A 81 26.71 21.14 -33.68
C THR A 81 25.58 21.88 -32.99
N LEU A 82 24.91 21.21 -32.05
CA LEU A 82 23.99 21.80 -31.08
C LEU A 82 24.62 21.71 -29.69
N THR A 83 24.86 22.84 -29.04
CA THR A 83 25.44 22.87 -27.69
C THR A 83 24.77 23.90 -26.79
N ASP A 84 24.79 23.63 -25.49
CA ASP A 84 24.33 24.57 -24.46
C ASP A 84 22.90 25.03 -24.71
N SER A 85 21.97 24.07 -24.78
CA SER A 85 20.60 24.34 -25.20
C SER A 85 19.55 23.69 -24.32
N TYR A 86 18.35 24.26 -24.26
CA TYR A 86 17.27 23.62 -23.52
C TYR A 86 15.88 23.88 -24.08
N ASN A 87 15.01 22.89 -23.92
CA ASN A 87 13.58 23.01 -24.18
C ASN A 87 12.79 22.82 -22.87
N ARG A 88 11.85 23.73 -22.61
CA ARG A 88 10.93 23.66 -21.46
C ARG A 88 9.46 23.67 -21.85
N SER A 89 9.14 23.48 -23.13
CA SER A 89 7.78 23.54 -23.66
C SER A 89 7.29 22.22 -24.22
N GLU A 90 5.98 22.12 -24.39
CA GLU A 90 5.34 20.93 -24.93
C GLU A 90 5.62 20.78 -26.44
N ILE A 91 6.06 19.58 -26.82
CA ILE A 91 6.40 19.20 -28.19
C ILE A 91 5.49 18.05 -28.63
N ILE A 92 4.58 18.33 -29.55
CA ILE A 92 3.64 17.36 -30.11
C ILE A 92 3.96 17.17 -31.59
N GLY A 93 4.07 15.92 -32.03
CA GLY A 93 4.25 15.60 -33.45
C GLY A 93 3.58 14.27 -33.83
N THR A 94 3.71 13.87 -35.09
CA THR A 94 3.22 12.56 -35.56
C THR A 94 4.32 11.50 -35.45
N ASN A 95 5.49 11.74 -36.06
CA ASN A 95 6.62 10.81 -36.08
C ASN A 95 7.96 11.52 -35.85
N TYR A 96 8.91 10.87 -35.19
CA TYR A 96 10.24 11.40 -34.89
C TYR A 96 10.17 12.71 -34.09
N VAL A 97 9.72 12.60 -32.85
CA VAL A 97 9.52 13.74 -31.96
C VAL A 97 10.49 13.70 -30.81
N GLY A 98 11.33 14.73 -30.70
CA GLY A 98 12.36 14.83 -29.67
C GLY A 98 12.22 16.07 -28.83
N GLY A 99 12.51 15.96 -27.53
CA GLY A 99 12.53 17.13 -26.65
C GLY A 99 13.51 18.22 -27.09
N LEU A 100 14.62 17.85 -27.74
CA LEU A 100 15.55 18.80 -28.37
C LEU A 100 15.58 18.68 -29.89
N VAL A 101 15.74 17.46 -30.41
CA VAL A 101 15.94 17.21 -31.85
C VAL A 101 14.95 16.17 -32.35
N GLY A 102 14.16 16.48 -33.38
CA GLY A 102 13.22 15.50 -33.94
C GLY A 102 13.93 14.31 -34.56
N TYR A 103 14.86 14.59 -35.47
CA TYR A 103 15.53 13.58 -36.28
C TYR A 103 16.98 13.95 -36.58
N THR A 104 17.92 13.02 -36.38
CA THR A 104 19.29 13.19 -36.88
C THR A 104 19.46 12.42 -38.19
N TRP A 105 20.15 13.03 -39.16
CA TRP A 105 20.50 12.37 -40.43
C TRP A 105 22.01 12.28 -40.58
N ARG A 106 22.49 11.19 -41.19
CA ARG A 106 23.87 11.06 -41.67
C ARG A 106 23.84 11.31 -43.17
N ASN A 107 24.67 12.23 -43.67
CA ASN A 107 24.77 12.46 -45.10
C ASN A 107 25.21 11.16 -45.81
N GLY A 108 24.37 10.69 -46.71
CA GLY A 108 24.55 9.44 -47.44
C GLY A 108 25.33 9.68 -48.71
N ASN A 109 26.59 9.26 -48.72
CA ASN A 109 27.13 8.64 -49.92
C ASN A 109 27.68 7.29 -49.48
N GLN A 110 26.97 6.20 -49.81
CA GLN A 110 27.38 4.81 -49.50
C GLN A 110 28.75 4.44 -50.10
N TYR A 111 29.34 5.32 -50.92
CA TYR A 111 30.57 5.09 -51.68
C TYR A 111 31.69 6.11 -51.44
N SER A 112 31.55 7.08 -50.51
CA SER A 112 32.63 8.05 -50.24
C SER A 112 33.35 7.72 -48.93
N SER A 113 34.61 7.32 -49.05
CA SER A 113 35.48 6.91 -47.94
C SER A 113 36.03 8.07 -47.08
N TYR A 114 35.73 9.35 -47.35
CA TYR A 114 36.41 10.46 -46.66
C TYR A 114 35.62 11.78 -46.51
N THR A 115 34.38 11.78 -46.00
CA THR A 115 33.78 13.03 -45.47
C THR A 115 33.15 12.83 -44.09
N THR A 116 33.77 13.45 -43.07
CA THR A 116 33.38 13.39 -41.65
C THR A 116 32.19 14.30 -41.35
N TYR A 117 30.99 13.90 -41.75
CA TYR A 117 29.76 14.59 -41.34
C TYR A 117 29.37 14.15 -39.91
N ARG A 118 29.73 14.97 -38.91
CA ARG A 118 29.46 14.69 -37.49
C ARG A 118 28.24 15.46 -37.01
N ASN A 119 27.36 14.78 -36.28
CA ASN A 119 26.31 15.42 -35.50
C ASN A 119 26.78 15.50 -34.04
N SER A 120 26.89 16.70 -33.48
CA SER A 120 27.26 16.90 -32.07
C SER A 120 26.09 17.50 -31.32
N ILE A 121 25.65 16.85 -30.24
CA ILE A 121 24.63 17.38 -29.34
C ILE A 121 25.21 17.28 -27.93
N THR A 122 25.46 18.41 -27.28
CA THR A 122 26.17 18.45 -25.99
C THR A 122 25.56 19.45 -25.01
N ASN A 123 25.76 19.20 -23.72
CA ASN A 123 25.44 20.12 -22.62
C ASN A 123 24.03 20.70 -22.72
N SER A 124 23.03 19.83 -22.87
CA SER A 124 21.67 20.28 -23.21
C SER A 124 20.62 19.44 -22.51
N TYR A 125 19.46 20.03 -22.24
CA TYR A 125 18.38 19.30 -21.57
C TYR A 125 16.99 19.62 -22.10
N SER A 126 16.08 18.65 -21.98
CA SER A 126 14.64 18.87 -22.19
C SER A 126 13.86 18.53 -20.94
N SER A 127 13.11 19.50 -20.43
CA SER A 127 12.15 19.27 -19.34
C SER A 127 10.74 19.67 -19.77
N GLY A 128 10.54 19.83 -21.07
CA GLY A 128 9.23 19.95 -21.69
C GLY A 128 8.55 18.59 -21.87
N LEU A 129 7.23 18.63 -21.99
CA LEU A 129 6.40 17.48 -22.31
C LEU A 129 6.60 17.10 -23.78
N VAL A 130 6.60 15.80 -24.10
CA VAL A 130 6.85 15.34 -25.48
C VAL A 130 5.88 14.21 -25.80
N SER A 131 5.21 14.29 -26.96
CA SER A 131 4.27 13.27 -27.40
C SER A 131 4.30 13.04 -28.91
N SER A 132 4.18 11.76 -29.32
CA SER A 132 4.06 11.38 -30.73
C SER A 132 3.17 10.15 -30.96
N ASN A 133 2.79 9.92 -32.22
CA ASN A 133 2.14 8.65 -32.61
C ASN A 133 3.16 7.53 -32.82
N SER A 134 4.40 7.85 -33.19
CA SER A 134 5.51 6.92 -33.34
C SER A 134 6.88 7.60 -33.14
N ASN A 135 7.86 6.86 -32.64
CA ASN A 135 9.25 7.30 -32.41
C ASN A 135 9.35 8.61 -31.62
N VAL A 136 9.27 8.49 -30.30
CA VAL A 136 9.39 9.61 -29.36
C VAL A 136 10.62 9.47 -28.49
N GLY A 137 11.33 10.57 -28.25
CA GLY A 137 12.51 10.58 -27.40
C GLY A 137 12.62 11.83 -26.55
N GLY A 138 13.16 11.69 -25.34
CA GLY A 138 13.30 12.81 -24.41
C GLY A 138 14.31 13.86 -24.90
N ILE A 139 15.33 13.43 -25.65
CA ILE A 139 16.31 14.31 -26.32
C ILE A 139 16.11 14.28 -27.83
N ILE A 140 16.31 13.10 -28.43
CA ILE A 140 16.26 12.89 -29.88
C ILE A 140 15.10 11.93 -30.20
N GLY A 141 14.20 12.32 -31.11
CA GLY A 141 13.07 11.47 -31.50
C GLY A 141 13.53 10.22 -32.25
N TYR A 142 14.48 10.37 -33.17
CA TYR A 142 15.15 9.23 -33.81
C TYR A 142 16.58 9.57 -34.24
N ASP A 143 17.55 8.82 -33.71
CA ASP A 143 18.97 9.00 -34.00
C ASP A 143 19.47 8.07 -35.12
N TYR A 144 19.11 8.37 -36.38
CA TYR A 144 19.57 7.57 -37.52
C TYR A 144 21.10 7.51 -37.61
N SER A 145 21.77 8.60 -37.21
CA SER A 145 23.22 8.74 -37.29
C SER A 145 23.98 7.86 -36.29
N ALA A 146 23.40 7.56 -35.12
CA ALA A 146 23.98 6.64 -34.15
C ALA A 146 23.95 5.18 -34.62
N ASN A 147 22.92 4.80 -35.38
CA ASN A 147 22.75 3.43 -35.88
C ASN A 147 23.69 3.06 -37.05
N HIS A 148 24.42 4.04 -37.61
CA HIS A 148 25.17 3.85 -38.86
C HIS A 148 26.54 4.54 -38.91
N SER A 149 27.06 5.14 -37.82
CA SER A 149 28.35 5.86 -37.86
C SER A 149 29.48 5.08 -37.18
N THR A 150 30.58 4.87 -37.91
CA THR A 150 31.86 4.33 -37.40
C THR A 150 32.75 5.41 -36.74
N SER A 151 32.29 6.68 -36.69
CA SER A 151 32.94 7.81 -36.01
C SER A 151 32.02 8.38 -34.92
N PRO A 152 32.52 8.74 -33.72
CA PRO A 152 31.64 9.07 -32.60
C PRO A 152 30.94 10.41 -32.81
N ASN A 153 29.61 10.35 -32.98
CA ASN A 153 28.75 11.50 -32.75
C ASN A 153 28.82 11.87 -31.26
N ALA A 154 29.14 13.11 -30.91
CA ALA A 154 29.17 13.52 -29.51
C ALA A 154 27.74 13.63 -28.96
N ARG A 155 27.49 12.93 -27.85
CA ARG A 155 26.21 12.86 -27.11
C ARG A 155 26.49 12.95 -25.62
N THR A 156 27.02 14.08 -25.20
CA THR A 156 27.58 14.26 -23.85
C THR A 156 26.73 15.23 -23.05
N ASN A 157 26.50 14.94 -21.78
CA ASN A 157 25.74 15.81 -20.86
C ASN A 157 24.36 16.17 -21.42
N LEU A 158 23.61 15.13 -21.81
CA LEU A 158 22.26 15.26 -22.36
C LEU A 158 21.25 14.69 -21.37
N TYR A 159 20.27 15.50 -20.99
CA TYR A 159 19.32 15.11 -19.95
C TYR A 159 17.88 15.42 -20.30
N TYR A 160 16.96 14.52 -19.99
CA TYR A 160 15.54 14.85 -20.02
C TYR A 160 14.84 14.48 -18.74
N ASP A 161 13.87 15.28 -18.36
CA ASP A 161 13.15 15.13 -17.11
C ASP A 161 12.09 14.02 -17.21
N VAL A 162 12.28 12.92 -16.49
CA VAL A 162 11.32 11.81 -16.48
C VAL A 162 10.15 12.03 -15.52
N SER A 163 10.32 12.88 -14.50
CA SER A 163 9.26 13.15 -13.51
C SER A 163 8.11 13.95 -14.11
N VAL A 164 8.41 14.93 -14.98
CA VAL A 164 7.35 15.68 -15.68
C VAL A 164 6.58 14.76 -16.65
N LEU A 165 7.25 13.75 -17.22
CA LEU A 165 6.64 12.81 -18.14
C LEU A 165 5.84 11.71 -17.42
N SER A 166 6.19 11.33 -16.20
CA SER A 166 5.46 10.31 -15.43
C SER A 166 4.06 10.76 -15.02
N LEU A 167 3.85 12.08 -14.91
CA LEU A 167 2.53 12.68 -14.67
C LEU A 167 1.80 13.13 -15.94
N TYR A 168 2.47 13.10 -17.10
CA TYR A 168 1.92 13.63 -18.35
C TYR A 168 0.84 12.73 -18.95
N ASP A 169 -0.37 13.28 -19.11
CA ASP A 169 -1.43 12.73 -19.93
C ASP A 169 -1.22 13.18 -21.38
N GLN A 170 -0.52 12.35 -22.14
CA GLN A 170 -0.05 12.72 -23.45
C GLN A 170 -1.19 12.77 -24.51
N PRO A 171 -1.21 13.77 -25.42
CA PRO A 171 -2.24 13.91 -26.45
C PRO A 171 -2.06 12.99 -27.66
N LYS A 172 -0.92 12.30 -27.79
CA LYS A 172 -0.65 11.29 -28.82
C LYS A 172 -0.34 9.93 -28.18
N ASN A 173 -0.22 8.89 -29.00
CA ASN A 173 -0.14 7.50 -28.52
C ASN A 173 1.06 7.20 -27.61
N GLN A 174 2.16 7.95 -27.72
CA GLN A 174 3.41 7.71 -27.01
C GLN A 174 3.96 8.99 -26.38
N LYS A 175 4.68 8.82 -25.27
CA LYS A 175 5.57 9.81 -24.64
C LYS A 175 6.95 9.17 -24.43
N PRO A 176 8.03 9.93 -24.20
CA PRO A 176 9.33 9.34 -23.93
C PRO A 176 9.30 8.40 -22.74
N SER A 177 10.27 7.49 -22.68
CA SER A 177 10.46 6.59 -21.54
C SER A 177 10.54 7.37 -20.23
N VAL A 178 9.85 6.89 -19.20
CA VAL A 178 9.91 7.47 -17.84
C VAL A 178 10.94 6.76 -16.95
N ALA A 179 11.70 5.82 -17.52
CA ALA A 179 12.75 5.09 -16.81
C ALA A 179 14.01 5.96 -16.61
N VAL A 180 14.56 5.92 -15.40
CA VAL A 180 15.84 6.57 -15.11
C VAL A 180 16.96 5.89 -15.90
N SER A 181 17.79 6.69 -16.56
CA SER A 181 18.90 6.24 -17.40
C SER A 181 20.02 7.28 -17.38
N THR A 182 21.03 7.13 -18.25
CA THR A 182 22.11 8.13 -18.38
C THR A 182 21.57 9.50 -18.80
N GLN A 183 20.57 9.51 -19.68
CA GLN A 183 19.90 10.73 -20.17
C GLN A 183 18.58 11.03 -19.44
N GLY A 184 17.74 10.03 -19.19
CA GLY A 184 16.47 10.22 -18.46
C GLY A 184 16.73 10.39 -16.97
N ARG A 185 16.51 11.58 -16.43
CA ARG A 185 16.83 11.92 -15.03
C ARG A 185 15.59 12.50 -14.35
N LYS A 186 15.43 12.23 -13.06
CA LYS A 186 14.35 12.83 -12.26
C LYS A 186 14.59 14.33 -12.08
N SER A 187 13.54 15.08 -11.75
CA SER A 187 13.62 16.54 -11.64
C SER A 187 14.67 17.02 -10.64
N ASP A 188 14.88 16.31 -9.52
CA ASP A 188 15.92 16.62 -8.53
C ASP A 188 17.32 16.74 -9.13
N PHE A 189 17.70 15.82 -10.02
CA PHE A 189 18.99 15.86 -10.69
C PHE A 189 19.15 17.11 -11.54
N LEU A 190 18.08 17.62 -12.15
CA LEU A 190 18.16 18.83 -12.96
C LEU A 190 18.05 20.11 -12.12
N LEU A 191 17.29 20.08 -11.03
CA LEU A 191 16.98 21.26 -10.21
C LEU A 191 18.01 21.52 -9.10
N TYR A 192 18.67 20.47 -8.58
CA TYR A 192 19.48 20.55 -7.36
C TYR A 192 20.92 20.03 -7.52
N SER A 193 21.33 19.61 -8.72
CA SER A 193 22.71 19.17 -8.98
C SER A 193 23.72 20.33 -8.98
N THR A 194 25.00 19.96 -9.02
CA THR A 194 26.11 20.88 -9.27
C THR A 194 26.47 20.94 -10.75
N HIS A 195 27.21 21.98 -11.14
CA HIS A 195 27.81 22.11 -12.47
C HIS A 195 28.63 20.88 -12.87
N ALA A 196 29.44 20.34 -11.94
CA ALA A 196 30.26 19.15 -12.18
C ALA A 196 29.40 17.91 -12.46
N SER A 197 28.31 17.70 -11.71
CA SER A 197 27.40 16.56 -11.89
C SER A 197 26.66 16.61 -13.22
N LEU A 198 26.30 17.82 -13.68
CA LEU A 198 25.66 18.04 -14.99
C LEU A 198 26.66 18.10 -16.14
N GLY A 199 27.97 18.26 -15.85
CA GLY A 199 28.98 18.59 -16.86
C GLY A 199 28.73 19.92 -17.56
N PHE A 200 28.00 20.84 -16.92
CA PHE A 200 27.66 22.16 -17.44
C PHE A 200 28.68 23.18 -16.95
N ASN A 201 29.29 23.94 -17.86
CA ASN A 201 30.31 24.93 -17.51
C ASN A 201 29.68 26.13 -16.74
N GLU A 202 30.27 26.53 -15.62
CA GLU A 202 29.86 27.66 -14.77
C GLU A 202 29.96 29.05 -15.45
N ASP A 203 30.76 29.16 -16.51
CA ASP A 203 30.82 30.34 -17.37
C ASP A 203 29.62 30.45 -18.30
N ILE A 204 28.90 29.35 -18.53
CA ILE A 204 27.78 29.26 -19.48
C ILE A 204 26.45 29.11 -18.75
N TRP A 205 26.44 28.37 -17.64
CA TRP A 205 25.23 27.96 -16.94
C TRP A 205 25.18 28.53 -15.51
N VAL A 206 23.98 28.96 -15.10
CA VAL A 206 23.64 29.38 -13.74
C VAL A 206 22.70 28.35 -13.15
N LEU A 207 23.00 27.91 -11.93
CA LEU A 207 22.15 27.05 -11.11
C LEU A 207 21.66 27.87 -9.91
N LYS A 208 20.35 27.89 -9.68
CA LYS A 208 19.72 28.68 -8.61
C LYS A 208 19.16 27.75 -7.54
N PRO A 209 19.29 28.10 -6.25
CA PRO A 209 18.66 27.32 -5.18
C PRO A 209 17.12 27.45 -5.24
N LYS A 210 16.43 26.47 -4.64
CA LYS A 210 14.99 26.54 -4.37
C LYS A 210 14.67 27.78 -3.52
N THR A 211 13.58 28.46 -3.86
CA THR A 211 13.07 29.61 -3.11
C THR A 211 11.57 29.46 -2.90
N GLY A 212 11.11 29.27 -1.66
CA GLY A 212 9.71 28.96 -1.37
C GLY A 212 9.24 27.72 -2.13
N ASP A 213 8.10 27.80 -2.81
CA ASP A 213 7.51 26.72 -3.62
C ASP A 213 8.12 26.60 -5.02
N TYR A 214 9.15 27.38 -5.34
CA TYR A 214 9.73 27.42 -6.68
C TYR A 214 11.15 26.86 -6.72
N ALA A 215 11.41 26.05 -7.73
CA ALA A 215 12.73 25.59 -8.12
C ALA A 215 13.06 26.08 -9.54
N PHE A 216 14.32 25.93 -9.95
CA PHE A 216 14.82 26.47 -11.22
C PHE A 216 15.68 25.44 -11.94
N TYR A 217 15.35 25.14 -13.19
CA TYR A 217 16.21 24.34 -14.06
C TYR A 217 17.50 25.10 -14.43
N PRO A 218 18.53 24.42 -14.97
CA PRO A 218 19.77 25.07 -15.38
C PRO A 218 19.49 26.19 -16.39
N GLN A 219 20.04 27.37 -16.11
CA GLN A 219 19.73 28.60 -16.84
C GLN A 219 20.97 29.08 -17.61
N LEU A 220 20.79 29.56 -18.84
CA LEU A 220 21.90 30.12 -19.61
C LEU A 220 22.29 31.52 -19.10
N LYS A 221 23.55 31.67 -18.68
CA LYS A 221 24.14 32.87 -18.05
C LYS A 221 23.98 34.11 -18.91
N VAL A 222 24.23 33.98 -20.22
CA VAL A 222 24.14 35.07 -21.22
C VAL A 222 22.78 35.78 -21.23
N PHE A 223 21.69 35.11 -20.86
CA PHE A 223 20.36 35.72 -20.84
C PHE A 223 19.99 36.27 -19.46
N ILE A 224 20.35 35.60 -18.37
CA ILE A 224 20.01 36.06 -17.02
C ILE A 224 20.86 37.25 -16.56
N GLU A 225 22.11 37.34 -17.00
CA GLU A 225 23.02 38.47 -16.72
C GLU A 225 22.87 39.61 -17.73
N ASN A 226 21.84 39.58 -18.58
CA ASN A 226 21.59 40.65 -19.53
C ASN A 226 21.00 41.89 -18.82
N ASP A 227 21.59 43.06 -19.07
CA ASP A 227 21.13 44.34 -18.50
C ASP A 227 19.69 44.70 -18.89
N LEU A 228 19.18 44.17 -20.00
CA LEU A 228 17.79 44.37 -20.42
C LEU A 228 16.87 43.44 -19.62
N LEU A 229 16.10 44.01 -18.70
CA LEU A 229 15.11 43.29 -17.88
C LEU A 229 14.11 42.46 -18.70
N ARG A 230 13.77 42.91 -19.91
CA ARG A 230 12.89 42.13 -20.82
C ARG A 230 13.52 40.81 -21.29
N VAL A 231 14.84 40.67 -21.23
CA VAL A 231 15.60 39.46 -21.57
C VAL A 231 15.82 38.62 -20.31
N SER A 232 16.38 39.22 -19.25
CA SER A 232 16.69 38.51 -18.00
C SER A 232 15.45 38.01 -17.28
N GLY A 233 14.34 38.78 -17.29
CA GLY A 233 13.04 38.34 -16.79
C GLY A 233 12.50 37.12 -17.53
N LYS A 234 12.50 37.13 -18.88
CA LYS A 234 12.03 36.01 -19.69
C LYS A 234 12.89 34.76 -19.55
N SER A 235 14.19 34.94 -19.40
CA SER A 235 15.11 33.85 -19.07
C SER A 235 14.79 33.24 -17.71
N ASN A 236 14.43 34.05 -16.70
CA ASN A 236 14.09 33.54 -15.38
C ASN A 236 12.77 32.76 -15.40
N ASP A 237 11.78 33.27 -16.13
CA ASP A 237 10.48 32.62 -16.30
C ASP A 237 10.60 31.26 -17.00
N SER A 238 11.53 31.12 -17.97
CA SER A 238 11.68 29.88 -18.76
C SER A 238 12.17 28.67 -17.96
N VAL A 239 12.84 28.90 -16.82
CA VAL A 239 13.41 27.85 -15.97
C VAL A 239 12.67 27.64 -14.65
N LYS A 240 11.76 28.56 -14.28
CA LYS A 240 11.03 28.51 -13.01
C LYS A 240 9.94 27.43 -13.05
N VAL A 241 9.89 26.58 -12.01
CA VAL A 241 8.86 25.54 -11.86
C VAL A 241 8.29 25.58 -10.44
N ASN A 242 6.97 25.40 -10.32
CA ASN A 242 6.30 25.22 -9.03
C ASN A 242 6.44 23.75 -8.60
N VAL A 243 6.97 23.50 -7.42
CA VAL A 243 7.24 22.15 -6.88
C VAL A 243 6.37 21.82 -5.68
N LYS A 244 5.33 22.62 -5.40
CA LYS A 244 4.42 22.44 -4.25
C LYS A 244 3.70 21.09 -4.24
N ASP A 245 3.39 20.53 -5.40
CA ASP A 245 2.65 19.26 -5.51
C ASP A 245 3.56 18.02 -5.55
N GLY A 246 4.86 18.23 -5.43
CA GLY A 246 5.84 17.16 -5.47
C GLY A 246 6.47 16.94 -6.83
N LEU A 247 7.63 16.28 -6.82
CA LEU A 247 8.38 15.87 -8.01
C LEU A 247 8.52 14.35 -8.13
N GLY A 248 7.93 13.62 -7.18
CA GLY A 248 7.99 12.16 -7.09
C GLY A 248 9.36 11.63 -6.69
N THR A 249 10.23 12.49 -6.17
CA THR A 249 11.54 12.10 -5.62
C THR A 249 11.36 11.75 -4.14
N LYS A 250 12.36 11.14 -3.52
CA LYS A 250 12.26 10.74 -2.11
C LYS A 250 12.13 11.95 -1.18
N GLU A 251 12.85 13.01 -1.51
CA GLU A 251 12.90 14.26 -0.74
C GLU A 251 11.69 15.17 -1.03
N ILE A 252 11.09 15.04 -2.22
CA ILE A 252 9.94 15.82 -2.67
C ILE A 252 8.93 14.88 -3.36
N PRO A 253 8.25 14.02 -2.60
CA PRO A 253 7.32 13.02 -3.14
C PRO A 253 6.11 13.70 -3.77
N PHE A 254 5.43 13.01 -4.69
CA PHE A 254 4.12 13.44 -5.18
C PHE A 254 3.12 13.45 -4.01
N LEU A 255 2.40 14.56 -3.85
CA LEU A 255 1.50 14.73 -2.72
C LEU A 255 0.08 14.28 -3.05
N ILE A 256 -0.50 13.48 -2.15
CA ILE A 256 -1.89 13.02 -2.18
C ILE A 256 -2.68 13.80 -1.14
N ARG A 257 -3.77 14.46 -1.56
CA ARG A 257 -4.59 15.28 -0.65
C ARG A 257 -6.04 14.85 -0.58
N THR A 258 -6.52 14.22 -1.64
CA THR A 258 -7.94 13.98 -1.85
C THR A 258 -8.17 12.63 -2.48
N LYS A 259 -9.43 12.21 -2.49
CA LYS A 259 -9.89 11.08 -3.30
C LYS A 259 -9.52 11.24 -4.78
N PHE A 260 -9.59 12.46 -5.32
CA PHE A 260 -9.27 12.71 -6.73
C PHE A 260 -7.81 12.34 -7.05
N ASP A 261 -6.87 12.67 -6.16
CA ASP A 261 -5.45 12.34 -6.35
C ASP A 261 -5.23 10.81 -6.33
N MET A 262 -5.96 10.10 -5.46
CA MET A 262 -5.94 8.64 -5.41
C MET A 262 -6.57 7.99 -6.65
N ASP A 263 -7.69 8.54 -7.14
CA ASP A 263 -8.34 8.08 -8.38
C ASP A 263 -7.41 8.29 -9.58
N GLU A 264 -6.71 9.43 -9.65
CA GLU A 264 -5.73 9.74 -10.69
C GLU A 264 -4.53 8.80 -10.63
N LEU A 265 -4.01 8.49 -9.45
CA LEU A 265 -2.97 7.47 -9.30
C LEU A 265 -3.43 6.11 -9.82
N SER A 266 -4.64 5.68 -9.44
CA SER A 266 -5.22 4.42 -9.90
C SER A 266 -5.37 4.38 -11.43
N ARG A 267 -5.92 5.45 -12.03
CA ARG A 267 -6.06 5.61 -13.48
C ARG A 267 -4.70 5.54 -14.18
N LYS A 268 -3.72 6.33 -13.75
CA LYS A 268 -2.40 6.40 -14.41
C LYS A 268 -1.62 5.10 -14.32
N VAL A 269 -1.73 4.36 -13.21
CA VAL A 269 -1.18 3.01 -13.12
C VAL A 269 -1.90 2.09 -14.10
N SER A 270 -3.23 2.15 -14.20
CA SER A 270 -4.01 1.31 -15.13
C SER A 270 -3.64 1.56 -16.60
N GLU A 271 -3.19 2.77 -16.95
CA GLU A 271 -2.71 3.15 -18.27
C GLU A 271 -1.25 2.75 -18.57
N GLY A 272 -0.55 2.17 -17.58
CA GLY A 272 0.79 1.61 -17.75
C GLY A 272 1.93 2.43 -17.16
N ASN A 273 1.65 3.49 -16.39
CA ASN A 273 2.72 4.18 -15.64
C ASN A 273 3.15 3.29 -14.45
N SER A 274 4.40 2.82 -14.46
CA SER A 274 4.89 1.86 -13.45
C SER A 274 5.28 2.50 -12.12
N TYR A 275 5.68 3.78 -12.12
CA TYR A 275 6.17 4.52 -10.96
C TYR A 275 7.36 3.90 -10.22
N ASN A 276 8.16 3.06 -10.90
CA ASN A 276 9.41 2.55 -10.32
C ASN A 276 10.35 3.70 -9.92
N ASP A 277 10.87 3.65 -8.69
CA ASP A 277 11.69 4.71 -8.06
C ASP A 277 11.02 6.09 -7.90
N TYR A 278 9.68 6.14 -7.93
CA TYR A 278 8.89 7.30 -7.55
C TYR A 278 8.26 7.14 -6.17
N TYR A 279 8.03 8.27 -5.51
CA TYR A 279 7.55 8.35 -4.14
C TYR A 279 6.27 9.19 -4.08
N PHE A 280 5.27 8.68 -3.40
CA PHE A 280 4.02 9.35 -3.07
C PHE A 280 3.93 9.50 -1.55
N LYS A 281 3.39 10.61 -1.09
CA LYS A 281 3.12 10.87 0.32
C LYS A 281 1.75 11.53 0.47
N VAL A 282 0.95 11.10 1.42
CA VAL A 282 -0.22 11.89 1.82
C VAL A 282 0.25 13.18 2.49
N ASP A 283 -0.29 14.31 2.05
CA ASP A 283 0.17 15.63 2.51
C ASP A 283 -0.04 15.80 4.03
N ASP A 284 0.73 16.70 4.62
CA ASP A 284 0.64 16.97 6.05
C ASP A 284 -0.73 17.58 6.40
N GLY A 285 -1.26 17.26 7.58
CA GLY A 285 -2.55 17.77 8.04
C GLY A 285 -3.77 16.92 7.66
N ILE A 286 -3.58 15.77 7.01
CA ILE A 286 -4.67 14.92 6.53
C ILE A 286 -4.79 13.66 7.41
N ALA A 287 -5.86 13.60 8.20
CA ALA A 287 -6.14 12.45 9.07
C ALA A 287 -6.99 11.38 8.38
N GLU A 288 -7.88 11.75 7.45
CA GLU A 288 -8.80 10.81 6.79
C GLU A 288 -9.02 11.17 5.32
N ILE A 289 -9.10 10.15 4.45
CA ILE A 289 -9.58 10.27 3.06
C ILE A 289 -10.66 9.22 2.81
N LYS A 290 -11.89 9.68 2.51
CA LYS A 290 -13.01 8.82 2.13
C LYS A 290 -12.94 8.44 0.66
N LEU A 291 -12.67 7.18 0.38
CA LEU A 291 -12.52 6.64 -0.97
C LEU A 291 -13.79 5.95 -1.48
N GLY A 292 -14.64 5.44 -0.58
CA GLY A 292 -15.86 4.72 -0.96
C GLY A 292 -15.57 3.53 -1.89
N ASN A 293 -16.33 3.36 -2.96
CA ASN A 293 -16.19 2.24 -3.90
C ASN A 293 -15.03 2.41 -4.91
N PHE A 294 -13.82 2.51 -4.37
CA PHE A 294 -12.58 2.80 -5.07
C PHE A 294 -12.19 1.74 -6.11
N ILE A 295 -11.45 2.16 -7.14
CA ILE A 295 -10.85 1.25 -8.13
C ILE A 295 -9.43 0.91 -7.64
N PRO A 296 -9.12 -0.36 -7.32
CA PRO A 296 -7.82 -0.75 -6.78
C PRO A 296 -6.64 -0.29 -7.65
N ILE A 297 -5.60 0.23 -7.01
CA ILE A 297 -4.36 0.66 -7.69
C ILE A 297 -3.57 -0.58 -8.14
N GLY A 298 -3.26 -0.66 -9.43
CA GLY A 298 -2.44 -1.74 -9.99
C GLY A 298 -3.26 -2.96 -10.44
N THR A 299 -2.90 -3.48 -11.61
CA THR A 299 -3.46 -4.69 -12.21
C THR A 299 -2.34 -5.69 -12.50
N SER A 300 -2.65 -6.94 -12.90
CA SER A 300 -1.57 -7.87 -13.30
C SER A 300 -0.81 -7.44 -14.55
N SER A 301 -1.43 -6.64 -15.42
CA SER A 301 -0.78 -6.14 -16.63
C SER A 301 0.07 -4.90 -16.30
N ASN A 302 -0.43 -4.06 -15.41
CA ASN A 302 0.20 -2.82 -14.99
C ASN A 302 0.25 -2.77 -13.44
N PRO A 303 1.20 -3.49 -12.82
CA PRO A 303 1.35 -3.46 -11.36
C PRO A 303 1.89 -2.12 -10.90
N PHE A 304 1.52 -1.71 -9.68
CA PHE A 304 2.14 -0.54 -9.05
C PHE A 304 3.55 -0.88 -8.55
N GLN A 305 4.53 -0.04 -8.91
CA GLN A 305 5.95 -0.23 -8.58
C GLN A 305 6.55 0.97 -7.85
N GLY A 306 5.73 1.83 -7.25
CA GLY A 306 6.19 3.02 -6.50
C GLY A 306 6.24 2.81 -4.99
N SER A 307 6.80 3.80 -4.30
CA SER A 307 6.69 3.91 -2.84
C SER A 307 5.56 4.85 -2.47
N PHE A 308 4.76 4.49 -1.46
CA PHE A 308 3.64 5.24 -0.96
C PHE A 308 3.69 5.31 0.57
N ASP A 309 3.80 6.53 1.09
CA ASP A 309 3.73 6.83 2.51
C ASP A 309 2.37 7.49 2.82
N GLY A 310 1.55 6.80 3.61
CA GLY A 310 0.23 7.26 4.01
C GLY A 310 0.25 8.37 5.06
N ASN A 311 1.40 8.69 5.66
CA ASN A 311 1.54 9.78 6.63
C ASN A 311 0.49 9.73 7.76
N GLY A 312 0.17 8.53 8.24
CA GLY A 312 -0.79 8.29 9.31
C GLY A 312 -2.27 8.34 8.92
N VAL A 313 -2.61 8.56 7.65
CA VAL A 313 -4.00 8.72 7.21
C VAL A 313 -4.84 7.44 7.42
N ASN A 314 -6.12 7.62 7.73
CA ASN A 314 -7.15 6.60 7.60
C ASN A 314 -7.82 6.66 6.21
N PHE A 315 -7.84 5.53 5.50
CA PHE A 315 -8.62 5.36 4.29
C PHE A 315 -9.94 4.66 4.61
N ASP A 316 -11.04 5.42 4.54
CA ASP A 316 -12.41 4.89 4.61
C ASP A 316 -12.82 4.34 3.22
N ILE A 317 -12.87 3.01 3.12
CA ILE A 317 -13.09 2.27 1.88
C ILE A 317 -14.41 1.48 1.92
N ALA A 318 -15.09 1.40 0.78
CA ALA A 318 -16.31 0.61 0.59
C ALA A 318 -16.27 -0.10 -0.76
N ILE A 319 -15.25 -0.94 -0.97
CA ILE A 319 -14.95 -1.58 -2.25
C ILE A 319 -15.86 -2.80 -2.44
N GLU A 320 -16.77 -2.75 -3.41
CA GLU A 320 -17.71 -3.83 -3.73
C GLU A 320 -17.44 -4.38 -5.15
N ARG A 321 -16.73 -5.51 -5.23
CA ARG A 321 -16.29 -6.16 -6.48
C ARG A 321 -16.36 -7.70 -6.36
N PRO A 322 -17.55 -8.29 -6.07
CA PRO A 322 -17.68 -9.67 -5.61
C PRO A 322 -17.23 -10.72 -6.64
N ASN A 323 -17.11 -10.34 -7.91
CA ASN A 323 -16.68 -11.22 -9.01
C ASN A 323 -15.23 -10.99 -9.45
N ALA A 324 -14.56 -9.95 -8.93
CA ALA A 324 -13.21 -9.59 -9.34
C ALA A 324 -12.17 -10.18 -8.40
N ASN A 325 -11.00 -10.52 -8.95
CA ASN A 325 -9.86 -10.98 -8.17
C ASN A 325 -8.93 -9.80 -7.86
N ARG A 326 -8.06 -9.98 -6.85
CA ARG A 326 -6.99 -9.05 -6.49
C ARG A 326 -7.56 -7.71 -6.05
N ILE A 327 -8.30 -7.75 -4.96
CA ILE A 327 -9.07 -6.62 -4.43
C ILE A 327 -8.47 -6.16 -3.10
N GLY A 328 -8.30 -4.84 -2.98
CA GLY A 328 -7.80 -4.08 -1.85
C GLY A 328 -7.62 -2.62 -2.27
N LEU A 329 -7.06 -1.76 -1.42
CA LEU A 329 -6.63 -0.42 -1.85
C LEU A 329 -5.69 -0.51 -3.05
N TYR A 330 -4.77 -1.49 -2.99
CA TYR A 330 -3.95 -1.91 -4.11
C TYR A 330 -4.40 -3.28 -4.64
N GLY A 331 -4.63 -3.40 -5.95
CA GLY A 331 -4.94 -4.67 -6.57
C GLY A 331 -3.69 -5.54 -6.73
N TYR A 332 -2.63 -4.98 -7.30
CA TYR A 332 -1.37 -5.68 -7.59
C TYR A 332 -0.16 -4.76 -7.39
N VAL A 333 0.76 -5.16 -6.51
CA VAL A 333 1.98 -4.40 -6.17
C VAL A 333 3.23 -5.26 -6.31
N THR A 334 4.33 -4.67 -6.81
CA THR A 334 5.57 -5.43 -7.09
C THR A 334 6.85 -4.87 -6.47
N VAL A 335 7.06 -3.57 -6.46
CA VAL A 335 8.33 -2.95 -6.04
C VAL A 335 8.03 -1.67 -5.27
N GLY A 336 8.90 -1.29 -4.34
CA GLY A 336 8.76 -0.09 -3.51
C GLY A 336 8.37 -0.42 -2.07
N VAL A 337 7.84 0.58 -1.37
CA VAL A 337 7.40 0.49 0.01
C VAL A 337 6.00 1.09 0.13
N ILE A 338 5.06 0.38 0.75
CA ILE A 338 3.71 0.85 1.06
C ILE A 338 3.58 0.90 2.58
N GLU A 339 3.42 2.09 3.16
CA GLU A 339 3.54 2.27 4.61
C GLU A 339 2.65 3.35 5.23
N ASN A 340 2.44 3.27 6.55
CA ASN A 340 1.92 4.32 7.43
C ASN A 340 0.49 4.80 7.13
N PHE A 341 -0.47 3.90 7.02
CA PHE A 341 -1.91 4.25 6.97
C PHE A 341 -2.79 3.20 7.63
N SER A 342 -4.02 3.57 7.92
CA SER A 342 -5.07 2.69 8.42
C SER A 342 -6.22 2.53 7.43
N LEU A 343 -7.03 1.49 7.62
CA LEU A 343 -8.13 1.13 6.74
C LEU A 343 -9.39 0.84 7.55
N THR A 344 -10.48 1.52 7.21
CA THR A 344 -11.82 1.36 7.80
C THR A 344 -12.87 1.10 6.72
N GLY A 345 -14.06 0.67 7.11
CA GLY A 345 -15.17 0.37 6.18
C GLY A 345 -15.22 -1.09 5.75
N SER A 346 -15.26 -1.39 4.45
CA SER A 346 -15.43 -2.75 3.92
C SER A 346 -14.77 -3.01 2.56
N VAL A 347 -14.35 -4.26 2.35
CA VAL A 347 -13.85 -4.77 1.07
C VAL A 347 -14.51 -6.10 0.75
N LYS A 348 -15.13 -6.19 -0.42
CA LYS A 348 -15.72 -7.41 -0.96
C LYS A 348 -15.14 -7.75 -2.33
N GLY A 349 -14.54 -8.92 -2.44
CA GLY A 349 -13.90 -9.43 -3.66
C GLY A 349 -14.19 -10.91 -3.90
N ARG A 350 -13.57 -11.49 -4.94
CA ARG A 350 -13.63 -12.94 -5.20
C ARG A 350 -12.40 -13.68 -4.68
N ASN A 351 -11.25 -13.52 -5.32
CA ASN A 351 -10.01 -14.21 -4.91
C ASN A 351 -8.87 -13.22 -4.71
N HIS A 352 -7.93 -13.52 -3.80
CA HIS A 352 -6.82 -12.64 -3.42
C HIS A 352 -7.37 -11.29 -2.91
N VAL A 353 -8.03 -11.33 -1.75
CA VAL A 353 -8.70 -10.16 -1.18
C VAL A 353 -8.00 -9.76 0.11
N GLY A 354 -7.65 -8.49 0.23
CA GLY A 354 -7.15 -7.90 1.47
C GLY A 354 -7.43 -6.41 1.51
N SER A 355 -7.44 -5.79 2.68
CA SER A 355 -7.74 -4.36 2.80
C SER A 355 -6.67 -3.49 2.14
N ALA A 356 -5.38 -3.77 2.41
CA ALA A 356 -4.25 -3.03 1.86
C ALA A 356 -3.91 -3.51 0.44
N ALA A 357 -3.75 -4.82 0.22
CA ALA A 357 -3.37 -5.35 -1.08
C ALA A 357 -4.06 -6.68 -1.42
N GLY A 358 -4.53 -6.82 -2.66
CA GLY A 358 -4.98 -8.11 -3.17
C GLY A 358 -3.81 -9.07 -3.39
N PHE A 359 -2.76 -8.61 -4.07
CA PHE A 359 -1.57 -9.41 -4.39
C PHE A 359 -0.28 -8.58 -4.19
N ALA A 360 0.58 -9.04 -3.27
CA ALA A 360 1.95 -8.53 -3.08
C ALA A 360 3.00 -9.47 -3.71
N HIS A 361 3.80 -8.96 -4.66
CA HIS A 361 4.83 -9.71 -5.39
C HIS A 361 6.19 -8.98 -5.37
N SER A 362 7.27 -9.65 -5.75
CA SER A 362 8.47 -9.06 -6.43
C SER A 362 9.34 -8.13 -5.60
N ASN A 363 9.44 -8.39 -4.30
CA ASN A 363 10.22 -7.65 -3.30
C ASN A 363 9.58 -6.33 -2.83
N ILE A 364 8.27 -6.16 -3.00
CA ILE A 364 7.53 -5.10 -2.31
C ILE A 364 7.66 -5.24 -0.77
N THR A 365 7.77 -4.10 -0.08
CA THR A 365 7.63 -4.02 1.38
C THR A 365 6.31 -3.35 1.76
N ILE A 366 5.52 -3.99 2.63
CA ILE A 366 4.29 -3.45 3.20
C ILE A 366 4.47 -3.38 4.72
N LYS A 367 4.39 -2.19 5.31
CA LYS A 367 4.67 -2.04 6.76
C LYS A 367 3.87 -0.95 7.44
N ASN A 368 3.74 -1.05 8.77
CA ASN A 368 3.11 -0.02 9.60
C ASN A 368 1.67 0.32 9.15
N ILE A 369 0.87 -0.72 8.87
CA ILE A 369 -0.51 -0.57 8.41
C ILE A 369 -1.42 -1.39 9.30
N TYR A 370 -2.61 -0.86 9.58
CA TYR A 370 -3.62 -1.62 10.29
C TYR A 370 -4.99 -1.61 9.62
N ASN A 371 -5.75 -2.68 9.86
CA ASN A 371 -7.08 -2.86 9.29
C ASN A 371 -8.14 -2.97 10.39
N GLN A 372 -9.18 -2.15 10.28
CA GLN A 372 -10.46 -2.28 10.99
C GLN A 372 -11.63 -2.54 10.03
N ALA A 373 -11.39 -2.53 8.71
CA ALA A 373 -12.41 -2.80 7.71
C ALA A 373 -12.83 -4.29 7.69
N LYS A 374 -14.11 -4.54 7.40
CA LYS A 374 -14.64 -5.89 7.17
C LYS A 374 -14.22 -6.41 5.79
N ILE A 375 -13.68 -7.62 5.71
CA ILE A 375 -13.18 -8.21 4.45
C ILE A 375 -13.96 -9.47 4.12
N GLU A 376 -14.58 -9.50 2.93
CA GLU A 376 -15.33 -10.64 2.40
C GLU A 376 -14.73 -11.13 1.08
N GLY A 377 -14.49 -12.43 0.97
CA GLY A 377 -14.04 -13.05 -0.28
C GLY A 377 -14.32 -14.54 -0.40
N ALA A 378 -13.98 -15.15 -1.52
CA ALA A 378 -14.07 -16.60 -1.71
C ALA A 378 -12.77 -17.30 -1.29
N SER A 379 -11.63 -16.99 -1.93
CA SER A 379 -10.37 -17.70 -1.70
C SER A 379 -9.17 -16.76 -1.53
N GLU A 380 -8.22 -17.15 -0.68
CA GLU A 380 -7.00 -16.36 -0.38
C GLU A 380 -7.37 -14.97 0.15
N VAL A 381 -8.06 -14.96 1.30
CA VAL A 381 -8.59 -13.75 1.94
C VAL A 381 -7.77 -13.44 3.19
N GLY A 382 -7.13 -12.27 3.23
CA GLY A 382 -6.36 -11.80 4.38
C GLY A 382 -6.90 -10.50 4.92
N GLY A 383 -6.74 -10.23 6.21
CA GLY A 383 -7.11 -8.93 6.78
C GLY A 383 -6.40 -7.74 6.14
N LEU A 384 -5.13 -7.91 5.75
CA LEU A 384 -4.39 -6.88 5.01
C LEU A 384 -4.01 -7.31 3.60
N VAL A 385 -3.55 -8.54 3.42
CA VAL A 385 -3.04 -9.00 2.13
C VAL A 385 -3.63 -10.34 1.71
N GLY A 386 -4.27 -10.40 0.54
CA GLY A 386 -4.85 -11.65 0.04
C GLY A 386 -3.79 -12.70 -0.26
N ARG A 387 -2.82 -12.37 -1.12
CA ARG A 387 -1.71 -13.26 -1.49
C ARG A 387 -0.35 -12.58 -1.42
N VAL A 388 0.63 -13.34 -0.91
CA VAL A 388 2.03 -12.92 -0.80
C VAL A 388 2.96 -13.86 -1.59
N GLN A 389 3.83 -13.27 -2.43
CA GLN A 389 4.85 -13.99 -3.19
C GLN A 389 6.14 -13.15 -3.29
N GLN A 390 7.18 -13.53 -2.55
CA GLN A 390 8.44 -12.77 -2.45
C GLN A 390 8.20 -11.33 -1.97
N ALA A 391 7.55 -11.15 -0.82
CA ALA A 391 7.35 -9.82 -0.25
C ALA A 391 7.73 -9.80 1.24
N THR A 392 7.94 -8.59 1.74
CA THR A 392 8.18 -8.30 3.15
C THR A 392 6.96 -7.61 3.74
N LEU A 393 6.39 -8.19 4.78
CA LEU A 393 5.29 -7.65 5.58
C LEU A 393 5.79 -7.50 7.01
N THR A 394 5.69 -6.32 7.60
CA THR A 394 6.10 -6.12 8.99
C THR A 394 5.28 -5.05 9.70
N ASN A 395 5.10 -5.17 11.01
CA ASN A 395 4.40 -4.16 11.82
C ASN A 395 2.97 -3.93 11.32
N LEU A 396 2.23 -5.04 11.17
CA LEU A 396 0.85 -5.02 10.70
C LEU A 396 -0.09 -5.50 11.79
N TYR A 397 -1.30 -4.95 11.86
CA TYR A 397 -2.34 -5.58 12.66
C TYR A 397 -3.73 -5.53 12.06
N ASN A 398 -4.53 -6.55 12.36
CA ASN A 398 -5.93 -6.64 11.95
C ASN A 398 -6.84 -6.70 13.17
N ARG A 399 -7.87 -5.86 13.17
CA ARG A 399 -9.04 -5.91 14.07
C ARG A 399 -10.36 -6.01 13.33
N GLY A 400 -10.34 -5.91 11.99
CA GLY A 400 -11.52 -6.11 11.15
C GLY A 400 -11.94 -7.57 11.07
N GLU A 401 -13.23 -7.80 10.81
CA GLU A 401 -13.81 -9.13 10.59
C GLU A 401 -13.48 -9.65 9.18
N ILE A 402 -13.00 -10.89 9.10
CA ILE A 402 -12.59 -11.55 7.87
C ILE A 402 -13.48 -12.78 7.63
N ILE A 403 -14.15 -12.79 6.49
CA ILE A 403 -15.05 -13.87 6.08
C ILE A 403 -14.59 -14.38 4.71
N GLY A 404 -14.39 -15.70 4.60
CA GLY A 404 -14.23 -16.29 3.28
C GLY A 404 -14.60 -17.77 3.17
N THR A 405 -14.29 -18.38 2.03
CA THR A 405 -14.58 -19.81 1.80
C THR A 405 -13.34 -20.68 2.05
N ASN A 406 -12.18 -20.30 1.53
CA ASN A 406 -10.94 -21.08 1.62
C ASN A 406 -9.69 -20.20 1.78
N TYR A 407 -8.69 -20.67 2.53
CA TYR A 407 -7.42 -19.98 2.77
C TYR A 407 -7.64 -18.57 3.32
N VAL A 408 -8.21 -18.50 4.52
CA VAL A 408 -8.56 -17.25 5.19
C VAL A 408 -7.65 -17.03 6.39
N GLY A 409 -6.95 -15.89 6.42
CA GLY A 409 -6.03 -15.54 7.49
C GLY A 409 -6.33 -14.18 8.09
N GLY A 410 -6.10 -14.03 9.40
CA GLY A 410 -6.28 -12.74 10.08
C GLY A 410 -5.45 -11.60 9.48
N LEU A 411 -4.27 -11.89 8.91
CA LEU A 411 -3.44 -10.90 8.19
C LEU A 411 -3.26 -11.24 6.71
N VAL A 412 -2.89 -12.50 6.43
CA VAL A 412 -2.53 -12.96 5.08
C VAL A 412 -3.34 -14.19 4.71
N GLY A 413 -4.03 -14.17 3.56
CA GLY A 413 -4.79 -15.33 3.10
C GLY A 413 -3.88 -16.49 2.71
N TYR A 414 -2.93 -16.24 1.80
CA TYR A 414 -2.09 -17.27 1.22
C TYR A 414 -0.67 -16.79 0.94
N THR A 415 0.33 -17.62 1.29
CA THR A 415 1.71 -17.39 0.86
C THR A 415 2.11 -18.41 -0.20
N TRP A 416 2.80 -17.97 -1.26
CA TRP A 416 3.28 -18.84 -2.34
C TRP A 416 4.80 -18.78 -2.46
N LYS A 417 5.43 -19.89 -2.86
CA LYS A 417 6.82 -19.91 -3.33
C LYS A 417 6.84 -19.62 -4.83
N ASN A 418 7.73 -18.77 -5.34
CA ASN A 418 7.81 -18.58 -6.78
C ASN A 418 8.19 -19.92 -7.46
N GLY A 419 7.39 -20.29 -8.46
CA GLY A 419 7.46 -21.57 -9.14
C GLY A 419 8.51 -21.53 -10.24
N ASN A 420 9.72 -21.97 -9.94
CA ASN A 420 10.47 -22.71 -10.93
C ASN A 420 11.00 -23.98 -10.26
N GLN A 421 10.36 -25.12 -10.55
CA GLN A 421 10.76 -26.42 -10.00
C GLN A 421 12.19 -26.84 -10.43
N TYR A 422 12.85 -26.04 -11.29
CA TYR A 422 14.13 -26.35 -11.92
C TYR A 422 15.25 -25.31 -11.67
N SER A 423 15.05 -24.27 -10.84
CA SER A 423 16.12 -23.30 -10.56
C SER A 423 16.67 -23.47 -9.13
N SER A 424 17.88 -24.00 -9.05
CA SER A 424 18.60 -24.28 -7.81
C SER A 424 19.28 -23.06 -7.14
N TYR A 425 19.10 -21.83 -7.63
CA TYR A 425 19.89 -20.67 -7.16
C TYR A 425 19.18 -19.30 -7.17
N THR A 426 17.94 -19.18 -6.67
CA THR A 426 17.33 -17.84 -6.46
C THR A 426 16.62 -17.76 -5.09
N THR A 427 16.89 -16.68 -4.34
CA THR A 427 16.35 -16.42 -3.01
C THR A 427 14.91 -15.92 -3.10
N TYR A 428 13.95 -16.82 -2.93
CA TYR A 428 12.53 -16.48 -2.88
C TYR A 428 12.02 -16.52 -1.44
N ARG A 429 12.06 -15.38 -0.74
CA ARG A 429 11.69 -15.30 0.69
C ARG A 429 10.41 -14.50 0.87
N ASN A 430 9.45 -15.07 1.59
CA ASN A 430 8.38 -14.31 2.21
C ASN A 430 8.82 -13.98 3.65
N SER A 431 8.82 -12.70 4.02
CA SER A 431 9.06 -12.26 5.39
C SER A 431 7.78 -11.69 5.96
N ILE A 432 7.28 -12.28 7.05
CA ILE A 432 6.12 -11.76 7.79
C ILE A 432 6.54 -11.68 9.25
N THR A 433 6.63 -10.46 9.79
CA THR A 433 7.21 -10.24 11.13
C THR A 433 6.46 -9.21 11.96
N ASN A 434 6.57 -9.30 13.29
CA ASN A 434 6.08 -8.28 14.24
C ASN A 434 4.64 -7.84 13.95
N SER A 435 3.72 -8.79 13.90
CA SER A 435 2.36 -8.51 13.44
C SER A 435 1.34 -9.33 14.21
N TYR A 436 0.11 -8.83 14.36
CA TYR A 436 -0.92 -9.56 15.08
C TYR A 436 -2.32 -9.44 14.48
N SER A 437 -3.22 -10.36 14.86
CA SER A 437 -4.65 -10.26 14.53
C SER A 437 -5.49 -10.45 15.78
N SER A 438 -6.28 -9.44 16.14
CA SER A 438 -7.38 -9.53 17.10
C SER A 438 -8.73 -9.27 16.44
N GLY A 439 -8.81 -9.49 15.12
CA GLY A 439 -10.07 -9.50 14.37
C GLY A 439 -10.71 -10.89 14.31
N LEU A 440 -12.03 -10.91 14.11
CA LEU A 440 -12.82 -12.13 13.91
C LEU A 440 -12.47 -12.77 12.56
N VAL A 441 -12.29 -14.10 12.51
CA VAL A 441 -11.91 -14.80 11.28
C VAL A 441 -12.76 -16.06 11.11
N SER A 442 -13.39 -16.23 9.94
CA SER A 442 -14.14 -17.45 9.62
C SER A 442 -13.96 -17.90 8.16
N ALA A 443 -13.98 -19.22 7.95
CA ALA A 443 -13.95 -19.85 6.63
C ALA A 443 -14.69 -21.18 6.58
N ASN A 444 -14.99 -21.69 5.39
CA ASN A 444 -15.47 -23.06 5.22
C ASN A 444 -14.34 -24.10 5.27
N SER A 445 -13.11 -23.70 4.97
CA SER A 445 -11.93 -24.57 5.02
C SER A 445 -10.64 -23.75 5.12
N ASN A 446 -9.58 -24.32 5.72
CA ASN A 446 -8.25 -23.70 5.86
C ASN A 446 -8.30 -22.27 6.41
N VAL A 447 -8.55 -22.17 7.71
CA VAL A 447 -8.62 -20.91 8.45
C VAL A 447 -7.46 -20.81 9.42
N GLY A 448 -6.78 -19.66 9.44
CA GLY A 448 -5.65 -19.42 10.32
C GLY A 448 -5.75 -18.06 11.03
N GLY A 449 -5.26 -18.00 12.27
CA GLY A 449 -5.30 -16.77 13.05
C GLY A 449 -4.46 -15.63 12.45
N ILE A 450 -3.39 -15.97 11.71
CA ILE A 450 -2.53 -14.99 11.02
C ILE A 450 -2.43 -15.26 9.52
N ILE A 451 -2.00 -16.48 9.16
CA ILE A 451 -1.86 -16.93 7.76
C ILE A 451 -2.89 -18.03 7.51
N GLY A 452 -3.74 -17.89 6.49
CA GLY A 452 -4.73 -18.90 6.13
C GLY A 452 -4.10 -20.19 5.62
N TYR A 453 -3.11 -20.09 4.73
CA TYR A 453 -2.28 -21.21 4.31
C TYR A 453 -0.86 -20.81 3.93
N ASP A 454 0.13 -21.42 4.59
CA ASP A 454 1.55 -21.17 4.34
C ASP A 454 2.15 -22.22 3.39
N HIS A 455 1.82 -22.15 2.10
CA HIS A 455 2.42 -23.07 1.10
C HIS A 455 3.94 -22.96 1.09
N SER A 456 4.48 -21.79 1.42
CA SER A 456 5.93 -21.54 1.39
C SER A 456 6.69 -22.28 2.51
N ALA A 457 6.04 -22.63 3.63
CA ALA A 457 6.64 -23.41 4.72
C ALA A 457 7.01 -24.84 4.30
N ASN A 458 6.26 -25.44 3.38
CA ASN A 458 6.44 -26.84 2.99
C ASN A 458 7.57 -27.07 1.96
N HIS A 459 8.20 -26.00 1.45
CA HIS A 459 8.91 -26.10 0.18
C HIS A 459 10.03 -25.08 -0.08
N SER A 460 10.43 -24.27 0.90
CA SER A 460 11.52 -23.31 0.69
C SER A 460 12.87 -23.91 1.09
N THR A 461 13.85 -23.86 0.19
CA THR A 461 15.26 -24.21 0.47
C THR A 461 16.02 -23.07 1.18
N SER A 462 15.37 -21.91 1.39
CA SER A 462 15.88 -20.81 2.22
C SER A 462 14.80 -20.36 3.22
N ALA A 463 15.14 -20.17 4.50
CA ALA A 463 14.14 -19.94 5.54
C ALA A 463 13.26 -18.71 5.24
N ASN A 464 11.93 -18.92 5.20
CA ASN A 464 10.97 -17.82 5.33
C ASN A 464 11.11 -17.24 6.75
N ALA A 465 10.96 -15.93 6.90
CA ALA A 465 10.88 -15.31 8.23
C ALA A 465 9.41 -15.28 8.68
N ARG A 466 9.14 -15.90 9.83
CA ARG A 466 7.84 -15.96 10.51
C ARG A 466 8.10 -15.73 12.00
N THR A 467 8.28 -14.47 12.36
CA THR A 467 8.76 -14.10 13.70
C THR A 467 7.79 -13.11 14.33
N ASN A 468 7.46 -13.30 15.60
CA ASN A 468 6.59 -12.40 16.36
C ASN A 468 5.22 -12.22 15.68
N LEU A 469 4.52 -13.34 15.46
CA LEU A 469 3.20 -13.38 14.84
C LEU A 469 2.19 -13.91 15.85
N TYR A 470 1.15 -13.13 16.17
CA TYR A 470 0.25 -13.46 17.26
C TYR A 470 -1.21 -13.27 16.89
N TYR A 471 -2.11 -14.14 17.33
CA TYR A 471 -3.55 -13.90 17.24
C TYR A 471 -4.25 -14.13 18.57
N ASP A 472 -5.35 -13.43 18.78
CA ASP A 472 -6.11 -13.46 20.03
C ASP A 472 -7.09 -14.63 20.07
N VAL A 473 -6.87 -15.58 20.98
CA VAL A 473 -7.72 -16.77 21.10
C VAL A 473 -9.07 -16.49 21.76
N ILE A 474 -9.19 -15.44 22.58
CA ILE A 474 -10.44 -15.09 23.27
C ILE A 474 -11.44 -14.53 22.25
N VAL A 475 -10.97 -13.61 21.40
CA VAL A 475 -11.77 -13.06 20.30
C VAL A 475 -12.32 -14.17 19.42
N ILE A 476 -11.52 -15.22 19.17
CA ILE A 476 -11.96 -16.37 18.40
C ILE A 476 -12.92 -17.27 19.20
N ALA A 477 -12.66 -17.51 20.49
CA ALA A 477 -13.54 -18.33 21.33
C ALA A 477 -14.97 -17.75 21.39
N GLU A 478 -15.10 -16.44 21.55
CA GLU A 478 -16.38 -15.72 21.67
C GLU A 478 -17.08 -15.47 20.33
N TYR A 479 -16.44 -15.80 19.20
CA TYR A 479 -17.01 -15.51 17.89
C TYR A 479 -18.07 -16.54 17.47
N ASP A 480 -19.31 -16.09 17.25
CA ASP A 480 -20.34 -16.83 16.54
C ASP A 480 -20.10 -16.77 15.03
N GLN A 481 -19.24 -17.67 14.54
CA GLN A 481 -18.74 -17.59 13.16
C GLN A 481 -19.84 -17.82 12.10
N PRO A 482 -19.93 -17.00 11.04
CA PRO A 482 -20.89 -17.17 9.96
C PRO A 482 -20.52 -18.29 8.98
N MET A 483 -19.27 -18.76 8.99
CA MET A 483 -18.77 -19.85 8.15
C MET A 483 -18.45 -21.09 8.98
N ALA A 484 -18.25 -22.25 8.33
CA ALA A 484 -18.18 -23.53 9.03
C ALA A 484 -17.01 -23.69 10.04
N SER A 485 -15.99 -22.84 10.00
CA SER A 485 -14.80 -22.94 10.84
C SER A 485 -14.23 -21.57 11.19
N LYS A 486 -13.60 -21.49 12.36
CA LYS A 486 -12.79 -20.37 12.85
C LYS A 486 -11.40 -20.88 13.28
N PRO A 487 -10.38 -20.02 13.46
CA PRO A 487 -9.08 -20.43 13.98
C PRO A 487 -9.19 -21.22 15.30
N SER A 488 -8.11 -21.87 15.70
CA SER A 488 -8.04 -22.51 17.02
C SER A 488 -8.24 -21.48 18.13
N SER A 489 -9.11 -21.77 19.09
CA SER A 489 -9.25 -20.99 20.34
C SER A 489 -8.33 -21.48 21.47
N LEU A 490 -7.46 -22.46 21.20
CA LEU A 490 -6.50 -22.96 22.17
C LEU A 490 -5.23 -22.10 22.19
N GLU A 491 -4.84 -21.69 23.39
CA GLU A 491 -3.62 -20.92 23.62
C GLU A 491 -2.35 -21.73 23.29
N SER A 492 -1.31 -21.04 22.83
CA SER A 492 0.04 -21.59 22.61
C SER A 492 1.11 -20.55 22.93
N ALA A 493 2.29 -21.02 23.35
CA ALA A 493 3.40 -20.11 23.66
C ALA A 493 3.94 -19.32 22.45
N THR A 494 3.62 -19.76 21.22
CA THR A 494 4.29 -19.29 20.00
C THR A 494 3.46 -18.31 19.18
N TYR A 495 2.16 -18.56 18.98
CA TYR A 495 1.34 -17.77 18.03
C TYR A 495 -0.05 -17.42 18.54
N ALA A 496 -0.61 -18.16 19.50
CA ALA A 496 -2.00 -18.04 19.91
C ALA A 496 -2.05 -17.56 21.36
N LEU A 497 -2.29 -16.26 21.58
CA LEU A 497 -2.23 -15.65 22.90
C LEU A 497 -3.62 -15.23 23.36
N ASN A 498 -3.88 -15.30 24.66
CA ASN A 498 -5.10 -14.73 25.22
C ASN A 498 -4.99 -13.19 25.30
N THR A 499 -6.13 -12.50 25.41
CA THR A 499 -6.19 -11.03 25.41
C THR A 499 -5.37 -10.39 26.52
N SER A 500 -5.33 -10.97 27.73
CA SER A 500 -4.51 -10.44 28.83
C SER A 500 -3.01 -10.47 28.52
N LYS A 501 -2.53 -11.49 27.80
CA LYS A 501 -1.13 -11.52 27.31
C LYS A 501 -0.87 -10.48 26.24
N PHE A 502 -1.85 -10.18 25.39
CA PHE A 502 -1.74 -9.07 24.45
C PHE A 502 -1.54 -7.74 25.16
N PHE A 503 -2.24 -7.53 26.28
CA PHE A 503 -2.16 -6.28 27.03
C PHE A 503 -0.88 -6.18 27.87
N LYS A 504 -0.40 -7.30 28.45
CA LYS A 504 0.65 -7.26 29.49
C LYS A 504 2.03 -7.73 29.03
N GLU A 505 2.12 -8.62 28.03
CA GLU A 505 3.40 -9.30 27.71
C GLU A 505 4.03 -8.87 26.38
N MET A 506 3.31 -8.10 25.56
CA MET A 506 3.71 -7.85 24.17
C MET A 506 4.95 -6.98 24.01
N ALA A 507 5.32 -6.19 25.03
CA ALA A 507 6.55 -5.39 25.03
C ALA A 507 7.84 -6.24 24.90
N SER A 508 7.79 -7.51 25.33
CA SER A 508 8.91 -8.46 25.19
C SER A 508 8.87 -9.25 23.87
N ARG A 509 7.75 -9.16 23.13
CA ARG A 509 7.42 -10.01 21.98
C ARG A 509 7.44 -9.26 20.66
N LEU A 510 7.05 -7.97 20.67
CA LEU A 510 7.09 -7.10 19.50
C LEU A 510 8.30 -6.19 19.55
N ASN A 511 8.67 -5.64 18.39
CA ASN A 511 9.79 -4.73 18.27
C ASN A 511 9.42 -3.31 18.75
N SER A 512 10.40 -2.40 18.68
CA SER A 512 10.23 -1.01 19.08
C SER A 512 9.21 -0.23 18.25
N ASP A 513 8.69 -0.76 17.14
CA ASP A 513 7.69 -0.06 16.31
C ASP A 513 6.29 -0.10 16.94
N PHE A 514 6.13 -0.78 18.08
CA PHE A 514 4.91 -0.77 18.87
C PHE A 514 5.07 0.02 20.17
N VAL A 515 3.97 0.60 20.63
CA VAL A 515 3.80 1.22 21.95
C VAL A 515 2.68 0.51 22.70
N PHE A 516 2.73 0.59 24.03
CA PHE A 516 1.86 -0.16 24.93
C PHE A 516 1.24 0.83 25.93
N LEU A 517 -0.07 0.72 26.11
CA LEU A 517 -0.83 1.51 27.06
C LEU A 517 -1.15 0.65 28.29
N GLU A 518 -1.16 1.28 29.46
CA GLU A 518 -1.50 0.60 30.71
C GLU A 518 -2.97 0.16 30.72
N ILE A 519 -3.21 -1.05 31.25
CA ILE A 519 -4.56 -1.54 31.50
C ILE A 519 -5.17 -0.82 32.71
N THR A 520 -6.47 -0.59 32.65
CA THR A 520 -7.29 0.00 33.72
C THR A 520 -8.42 -0.95 34.08
N ASP A 521 -9.22 -0.63 35.10
CA ASP A 521 -10.38 -1.46 35.47
C ASP A 521 -11.47 -1.50 34.38
N THR A 522 -11.52 -0.49 33.51
CA THR A 522 -12.54 -0.37 32.45
C THR A 522 -12.01 -0.74 31.07
N TYR A 523 -10.74 -0.45 30.79
CA TYR A 523 -10.17 -0.60 29.45
C TYR A 523 -8.83 -1.31 29.44
N GLY A 524 -8.67 -2.20 28.46
CA GLY A 524 -7.39 -2.73 28.02
C GLY A 524 -7.08 -2.31 26.58
N TYR A 525 -5.82 -2.45 26.19
CA TYR A 525 -5.31 -1.94 24.93
C TYR A 525 -4.40 -2.95 24.24
N TYR A 526 -4.71 -3.28 22.99
CA TYR A 526 -3.79 -4.02 22.13
C TYR A 526 -2.54 -3.18 21.80
N PRO A 527 -1.43 -3.80 21.35
CA PRO A 527 -0.24 -3.08 20.92
C PRO A 527 -0.55 -2.09 19.80
N GLN A 528 -0.19 -0.83 20.00
CA GLN A 528 -0.43 0.27 19.07
C GLN A 528 0.82 0.51 18.21
N LEU A 529 0.65 0.83 16.93
CA LEU A 529 1.78 1.18 16.06
C LEU A 529 2.32 2.58 16.40
N ARG A 530 3.63 2.67 16.65
CA ARG A 530 4.30 3.90 17.09
C ARG A 530 4.13 5.06 16.13
N VAL A 531 4.18 4.81 14.82
CA VAL A 531 4.04 5.86 13.79
C VAL A 531 2.72 6.63 13.91
N PHE A 532 1.67 6.00 14.42
CA PHE A 532 0.38 6.66 14.66
C PHE A 532 0.30 7.22 16.08
N ALA A 533 0.85 6.52 17.07
CA ALA A 533 0.83 6.95 18.47
C ALA A 533 1.64 8.24 18.73
N GLU A 534 2.72 8.42 17.99
CA GLU A 534 3.64 9.57 18.10
C GLU A 534 3.42 10.59 16.98
N HIS A 535 2.32 10.46 16.21
CA HIS A 535 2.06 11.33 15.07
C HIS A 535 1.84 12.80 15.48
N ASP A 536 2.22 13.73 14.61
CA ASP A 536 2.09 15.17 14.88
C ASP A 536 0.62 15.60 14.96
N LEU A 537 -0.25 15.00 14.13
CA LEU A 537 -1.69 15.27 14.14
C LEU A 537 -2.39 14.58 15.31
N ALA A 538 -3.10 15.37 16.13
CA ALA A 538 -3.88 14.87 17.26
C ALA A 538 -4.95 13.85 16.84
N ALA A 539 -5.68 14.11 15.76
CA ALA A 539 -6.72 13.20 15.25
C ALA A 539 -6.19 11.79 14.94
N VAL A 540 -4.98 11.70 14.35
CA VAL A 540 -4.33 10.40 14.06
C VAL A 540 -3.97 9.67 15.36
N LYS A 541 -3.49 10.38 16.38
CA LYS A 541 -3.18 9.78 17.69
C LYS A 541 -4.42 9.27 18.39
N GLU A 542 -5.48 10.07 18.42
CA GLU A 542 -6.76 9.72 19.03
C GLU A 542 -7.37 8.49 18.36
N GLU A 543 -7.46 8.48 17.03
CA GLU A 543 -7.96 7.33 16.27
C GLU A 543 -7.12 6.07 16.51
N SER A 544 -5.80 6.21 16.58
CA SER A 544 -4.90 5.09 16.88
C SER A 544 -5.07 4.51 18.28
N VAL A 545 -5.48 5.30 19.28
CA VAL A 545 -5.77 4.80 20.63
C VAL A 545 -7.09 4.03 20.62
N GLU A 546 -8.12 4.63 20.03
CA GLU A 546 -9.43 3.98 19.89
C GLU A 546 -9.35 2.69 19.05
N SER A 547 -8.47 2.66 18.06
CA SER A 547 -8.24 1.49 17.22
C SER A 547 -7.62 0.31 17.94
N VAL A 548 -7.14 0.45 19.19
CA VAL A 548 -6.61 -0.68 20.00
C VAL A 548 -7.34 -0.90 21.32
N LYS A 549 -8.28 -0.02 21.66
CA LYS A 549 -9.03 -0.03 22.92
C LYS A 549 -10.09 -1.13 22.95
N VAL A 550 -10.27 -1.72 24.13
CA VAL A 550 -11.27 -2.76 24.44
C VAL A 550 -11.87 -2.47 25.82
N ASN A 551 -13.20 -2.48 25.94
CA ASN A 551 -13.87 -2.45 27.25
C ASN A 551 -13.75 -3.84 27.89
N ILE A 552 -13.29 -3.90 29.15
CA ILE A 552 -13.06 -5.14 29.89
C ILE A 552 -13.92 -5.28 31.16
N GLU A 553 -14.93 -4.42 31.34
CA GLU A 553 -15.80 -4.43 32.53
C GLU A 553 -16.54 -5.77 32.69
N GLY A 554 -16.98 -6.37 31.58
CA GLY A 554 -17.61 -7.70 31.53
C GLY A 554 -16.63 -8.87 31.65
N GLY A 555 -15.33 -8.57 31.73
CA GLY A 555 -14.26 -9.57 31.82
C GLY A 555 -13.71 -10.01 30.47
N LEU A 556 -12.57 -10.71 30.51
CA LEU A 556 -11.91 -11.27 29.31
C LEU A 556 -11.97 -12.80 29.27
N GLY A 557 -12.38 -13.45 30.36
CA GLY A 557 -12.33 -14.90 30.46
C GLY A 557 -10.95 -15.46 30.79
N THR A 558 -10.00 -14.61 31.20
CA THR A 558 -8.68 -15.04 31.66
C THR A 558 -8.69 -15.28 33.17
N GLU A 559 -7.67 -15.95 33.70
CA GLU A 559 -7.60 -16.24 35.15
C GLU A 559 -7.59 -14.98 36.01
N ASP A 560 -6.93 -13.92 35.52
CA ASP A 560 -6.80 -12.62 36.19
C ASP A 560 -7.97 -11.67 35.92
N ILE A 561 -8.73 -11.89 34.84
CA ILE A 561 -9.89 -11.07 34.43
C ILE A 561 -10.96 -12.03 33.89
N PRO A 562 -11.63 -12.81 34.77
CA PRO A 562 -12.62 -13.80 34.34
C PRO A 562 -13.83 -13.14 33.71
N PHE A 563 -14.60 -13.88 32.91
CA PHE A 563 -15.91 -13.43 32.47
C PHE A 563 -16.82 -13.28 33.69
N TYR A 564 -17.38 -12.09 33.88
CA TYR A 564 -18.22 -11.80 35.02
C TYR A 564 -19.67 -12.17 34.75
N ILE A 565 -20.32 -12.77 35.73
CA ILE A 565 -21.74 -13.11 35.70
C ILE A 565 -22.44 -12.37 36.83
N GLU A 566 -23.48 -11.61 36.49
CA GLU A 566 -24.31 -10.82 37.40
C GLU A 566 -25.79 -11.23 37.32
N THR A 567 -26.20 -11.84 36.20
CA THR A 567 -27.60 -12.05 35.86
C THR A 567 -27.88 -13.44 35.32
N VAL A 568 -29.16 -13.83 35.38
CA VAL A 568 -29.69 -15.06 34.75
C VAL A 568 -29.49 -15.04 33.24
N ALA A 569 -29.56 -13.86 32.61
CA ALA A 569 -29.39 -13.73 31.16
C ALA A 569 -27.97 -14.15 30.72
N GLU A 570 -26.93 -13.78 31.48
CA GLU A 570 -25.54 -14.15 31.18
C GLU A 570 -25.29 -15.66 31.40
N MET A 571 -25.99 -16.27 32.36
CA MET A 571 -25.98 -17.74 32.52
C MET A 571 -26.60 -18.46 31.32
N ILE A 572 -27.70 -17.93 30.78
CA ILE A 572 -28.33 -18.45 29.56
C ILE A 572 -27.41 -18.24 28.36
N GLU A 573 -26.74 -17.09 28.24
CA GLU A 573 -25.80 -16.84 27.15
C GLU A 573 -24.63 -17.84 27.16
N LEU A 574 -24.03 -18.10 28.32
CA LEU A 574 -22.99 -19.13 28.47
C LEU A 574 -23.51 -20.50 28.04
N GLN A 575 -24.72 -20.87 28.47
CA GLN A 575 -25.36 -22.12 28.10
C GLN A 575 -25.57 -22.25 26.59
N GLU A 576 -26.07 -21.21 25.92
CA GLU A 576 -26.28 -21.18 24.48
C GLU A 576 -24.96 -21.27 23.71
N LYS A 577 -23.93 -20.54 24.13
CA LYS A 577 -22.59 -20.60 23.51
C LYS A 577 -21.98 -22.00 23.61
N VAL A 578 -22.11 -22.67 24.77
CA VAL A 578 -21.68 -24.07 24.93
C VAL A 578 -22.51 -25.01 24.06
N ALA A 579 -23.84 -24.81 24.01
CA ALA A 579 -24.73 -25.58 23.15
C ALA A 579 -24.42 -25.40 21.65
N ASN A 580 -23.87 -24.26 21.24
CA ASN A 580 -23.41 -24.00 19.87
C ASN A 580 -22.03 -24.62 19.57
N GLY A 581 -21.24 -24.98 20.60
CA GLY A 581 -20.01 -25.75 20.45
C GLY A 581 -18.76 -25.06 20.99
N ASN A 582 -18.90 -23.91 21.67
CA ASN A 582 -17.79 -23.29 22.38
C ASN A 582 -17.48 -24.11 23.64
N THR A 583 -16.29 -24.69 23.71
CA THR A 583 -15.91 -25.57 24.84
C THR A 583 -15.41 -24.81 26.05
N TYR A 584 -14.92 -23.57 25.87
CA TYR A 584 -14.30 -22.75 26.91
C TYR A 584 -13.09 -23.38 27.60
N GLU A 585 -12.40 -24.33 26.95
CA GLU A 585 -11.17 -24.90 27.52
C GLU A 585 -10.12 -23.80 27.76
N GLY A 586 -9.70 -23.65 29.03
CA GLY A 586 -8.73 -22.63 29.45
C GLY A 586 -9.32 -21.26 29.81
N PHE A 587 -10.65 -21.10 29.74
CA PHE A 587 -11.35 -19.88 30.11
C PHE A 587 -11.92 -19.92 31.53
N TYR A 588 -12.12 -18.75 32.13
CA TYR A 588 -12.55 -18.56 33.51
C TYR A 588 -13.80 -17.70 33.60
N PHE A 589 -14.78 -18.16 34.36
CA PHE A 589 -16.02 -17.47 34.67
C PHE A 589 -16.09 -17.23 36.17
N GLU A 590 -16.59 -16.07 36.57
CA GLU A 590 -16.77 -15.71 37.97
C GLU A 590 -18.08 -14.95 38.18
N VAL A 591 -18.88 -15.42 39.12
CA VAL A 591 -20.05 -14.66 39.58
C VAL A 591 -19.58 -13.54 40.48
N ARG A 592 -20.05 -12.31 40.25
CA ARG A 592 -19.64 -11.15 41.04
C ARG A 592 -20.02 -11.29 42.50
N ASP A 593 -19.15 -10.79 43.40
CA ASP A 593 -19.33 -10.82 44.86
C ASP A 593 -20.65 -10.22 45.35
N THR A 594 -21.26 -9.35 44.53
CA THR A 594 -22.54 -8.69 44.82
C THR A 594 -23.76 -9.57 44.60
N VAL A 595 -23.61 -10.72 43.92
CA VAL A 595 -24.70 -11.63 43.58
C VAL A 595 -24.84 -12.68 44.67
N GLY A 596 -25.95 -12.63 45.41
CA GLY A 596 -26.26 -13.65 46.42
C GLY A 596 -26.94 -14.90 45.85
N GLN A 597 -27.75 -14.73 44.80
CA GLN A 597 -28.61 -15.76 44.25
C GLN A 597 -28.94 -15.51 42.77
N LEU A 598 -29.05 -16.59 42.00
CA LEU A 598 -29.54 -16.62 40.61
C LEU A 598 -30.64 -17.69 40.50
N ASP A 599 -31.86 -17.27 40.16
CA ASP A 599 -32.99 -18.16 39.92
C ASP A 599 -33.10 -18.50 38.44
N LEU A 600 -32.84 -19.77 38.08
CA LEU A 600 -32.79 -20.23 36.69
C LEU A 600 -34.03 -21.05 36.29
N ASP A 601 -34.97 -21.29 37.21
CA ASP A 601 -36.21 -22.08 36.98
C ASP A 601 -35.91 -23.41 36.25
N ASN A 602 -36.65 -23.74 35.18
CA ASN A 602 -36.46 -24.93 34.34
C ASN A 602 -35.28 -24.78 33.36
N PHE A 603 -34.08 -24.60 33.91
CA PHE A 603 -32.84 -24.33 33.17
C PHE A 603 -32.39 -25.51 32.30
N THR A 604 -31.92 -25.22 31.08
CA THR A 604 -31.16 -26.22 30.30
C THR A 604 -29.73 -26.26 30.81
N PRO A 605 -29.20 -27.42 31.22
CA PRO A 605 -27.86 -27.48 31.81
C PRO A 605 -26.74 -26.99 30.87
N ILE A 606 -25.69 -26.40 31.44
CA ILE A 606 -24.49 -26.03 30.69
C ILE A 606 -23.72 -27.31 30.31
N GLY A 607 -23.52 -27.51 29.00
CA GLY A 607 -22.78 -28.65 28.46
C GLY A 607 -23.62 -29.91 28.27
N SER A 608 -23.27 -30.69 27.23
CA SER A 608 -23.88 -31.97 26.88
C SER A 608 -22.82 -33.03 26.56
N ASN A 609 -23.21 -34.30 26.43
CA ASN A 609 -22.30 -35.39 26.10
C ASN A 609 -21.59 -35.25 24.73
N THR A 610 -22.08 -34.38 23.84
CA THR A 610 -21.43 -34.08 22.55
C THR A 610 -20.74 -32.72 22.55
N LYS A 611 -21.06 -31.85 23.51
CA LYS A 611 -20.48 -30.51 23.68
C LYS A 611 -20.24 -30.24 25.17
N PRO A 612 -19.22 -30.87 25.78
CA PRO A 612 -18.89 -30.66 27.19
C PRO A 612 -18.47 -29.23 27.50
N PHE A 613 -18.70 -28.78 28.73
CA PHE A 613 -18.08 -27.57 29.25
C PHE A 613 -16.67 -27.89 29.80
N TYR A 614 -15.66 -27.21 29.29
CA TYR A 614 -14.24 -27.35 29.64
C TYR A 614 -13.64 -26.10 30.30
N GLY A 615 -14.47 -25.11 30.62
CA GLY A 615 -14.07 -23.90 31.34
C GLY A 615 -14.00 -24.08 32.86
N SER A 616 -13.43 -23.08 33.52
CA SER A 616 -13.46 -22.97 34.98
C SER A 616 -14.54 -21.98 35.40
N PHE A 617 -15.28 -22.32 36.45
CA PHE A 617 -16.40 -21.54 36.96
C PHE A 617 -16.28 -21.34 38.47
N ASN A 618 -16.17 -20.09 38.90
CA ASN A 618 -16.20 -19.69 40.31
C ASN A 618 -17.56 -19.06 40.60
N GLY A 619 -18.45 -19.76 41.29
CA GLY A 619 -19.76 -19.18 41.62
C GLY A 619 -19.72 -18.22 42.81
N ASN A 620 -18.56 -18.01 43.44
CA ASN A 620 -18.35 -17.03 44.50
C ASN A 620 -19.37 -17.11 45.66
N PHE A 621 -19.69 -18.32 46.05
CA PHE A 621 -20.70 -18.71 47.04
C PHE A 621 -22.13 -18.24 46.71
N THR A 622 -22.44 -18.05 45.42
CA THR A 622 -23.80 -17.75 44.93
C THR A 622 -24.69 -18.99 45.01
N GLU A 623 -25.97 -18.78 45.37
CA GLU A 623 -27.03 -19.77 45.25
C GLU A 623 -27.59 -19.83 43.84
N PHE A 624 -27.67 -21.02 43.25
CA PHE A 624 -28.37 -21.27 42.00
C PHE A 624 -29.66 -22.04 42.26
N ILE A 625 -30.82 -21.44 42.03
CA ILE A 625 -32.11 -22.12 42.17
C ILE A 625 -32.46 -22.79 40.84
N LEU A 626 -32.70 -24.10 40.87
CA LEU A 626 -33.08 -24.92 39.72
C LEU A 626 -34.40 -25.64 39.99
N ASP A 627 -35.40 -25.43 39.14
CA ASP A 627 -36.68 -26.16 39.14
C ASP A 627 -36.87 -26.91 37.80
N ILE A 628 -36.01 -27.91 37.59
CA ILE A 628 -35.96 -28.72 36.37
C ILE A 628 -36.98 -29.85 36.44
N ASP A 629 -37.89 -29.94 35.47
CA ASP A 629 -38.75 -31.12 35.26
C ASP A 629 -38.67 -31.61 33.80
N THR A 630 -37.90 -32.68 33.59
CA THR A 630 -37.62 -33.23 32.27
C THR A 630 -37.49 -34.75 32.29
N THR A 631 -37.51 -35.36 31.11
CA THR A 631 -37.18 -36.79 30.91
C THR A 631 -35.81 -36.99 30.26
N GLN A 632 -35.01 -35.93 30.15
CA GLN A 632 -33.67 -35.97 29.56
C GLN A 632 -32.62 -36.47 30.56
N ASN A 633 -31.47 -36.89 30.03
CA ASN A 633 -30.29 -37.29 30.81
C ASN A 633 -29.36 -36.08 31.03
N TYR A 634 -28.34 -36.21 31.88
CA TYR A 634 -27.28 -35.21 32.07
C TYR A 634 -27.82 -33.87 32.59
N GLN A 635 -28.46 -33.89 33.76
CA GLN A 635 -29.16 -32.72 34.32
C GLN A 635 -28.47 -32.20 35.60
N GLY A 636 -28.60 -30.89 35.82
CA GLY A 636 -27.94 -30.10 36.88
C GLY A 636 -27.67 -28.68 36.40
N LEU A 637 -26.92 -27.88 37.17
CA LEU A 637 -26.42 -26.59 36.69
C LEU A 637 -25.52 -26.77 35.45
N PHE A 638 -24.62 -27.76 35.52
CA PHE A 638 -23.82 -28.25 34.40
C PHE A 638 -24.28 -29.68 34.04
N GLY A 639 -24.66 -29.91 32.80
CA GLY A 639 -25.12 -31.23 32.35
C GLY A 639 -23.95 -32.17 32.16
N TYR A 640 -22.91 -31.68 31.49
CA TYR A 640 -21.70 -32.44 31.18
C TYR A 640 -20.46 -31.55 31.34
N PHE A 641 -19.68 -31.81 32.39
CA PHE A 641 -18.45 -31.10 32.71
C PHE A 641 -17.26 -31.99 32.44
N GLY A 642 -16.17 -31.46 31.89
CA GLY A 642 -15.02 -32.32 31.64
C GLY A 642 -13.62 -31.77 31.81
N LYS A 643 -13.35 -30.47 31.94
CA LYS A 643 -12.01 -29.92 32.26
C LYS A 643 -12.16 -28.61 33.02
N GLY A 644 -11.11 -28.18 33.71
CA GLY A 644 -11.12 -26.94 34.50
C GLY A 644 -11.55 -27.18 35.95
N THR A 645 -12.05 -26.14 36.60
CA THR A 645 -12.50 -26.17 38.00
C THR A 645 -13.88 -25.52 38.16
N ILE A 646 -14.84 -26.24 38.76
CA ILE A 646 -16.08 -25.66 39.29
C ILE A 646 -15.93 -25.50 40.80
N LYS A 647 -16.10 -24.29 41.33
CA LYS A 647 -15.91 -24.04 42.77
C LYS A 647 -16.84 -22.97 43.35
N ASN A 648 -16.95 -22.97 44.67
CA ASN A 648 -17.60 -21.94 45.49
C ASN A 648 -19.03 -21.67 45.02
N LEU A 649 -19.92 -22.67 45.02
CA LEU A 649 -21.32 -22.45 44.66
C LEU A 649 -22.22 -23.49 45.29
N TYR A 650 -23.51 -23.21 45.33
CA TYR A 650 -24.48 -24.21 45.75
C TYR A 650 -25.78 -24.11 44.98
N VAL A 651 -26.50 -25.23 44.93
CA VAL A 651 -27.74 -25.38 44.16
C VAL A 651 -28.89 -25.72 45.09
N SER A 652 -30.05 -25.06 44.91
CA SER A 652 -31.32 -25.34 45.60
C SER A 652 -32.47 -25.53 44.60
N GLY A 653 -33.68 -25.86 45.07
CA GLY A 653 -34.85 -26.14 44.21
C GLY A 653 -35.15 -27.63 44.02
N ASN A 654 -35.76 -28.00 42.90
CA ASN A 654 -36.19 -29.36 42.57
C ASN A 654 -35.70 -29.80 41.17
N ILE A 655 -34.99 -30.92 41.08
CA ILE A 655 -34.48 -31.45 39.82
C ILE A 655 -35.06 -32.84 39.59
N LYS A 656 -35.92 -32.98 38.57
CA LYS A 656 -36.52 -34.22 38.11
C LYS A 656 -36.08 -34.54 36.68
N ALA A 657 -35.42 -35.68 36.51
CA ALA A 657 -34.75 -36.07 35.27
C ALA A 657 -34.60 -37.60 35.13
N ASN A 658 -34.00 -38.08 34.03
CA ASN A 658 -33.87 -39.51 33.75
C ASN A 658 -32.58 -40.14 34.33
N ASN A 659 -31.44 -40.06 33.62
CA ASN A 659 -30.15 -40.60 34.06
C ASN A 659 -29.06 -39.51 34.15
N TYR A 660 -28.08 -39.70 35.03
CA TYR A 660 -26.96 -38.76 35.26
C TYR A 660 -27.46 -37.39 35.73
N VAL A 661 -27.96 -37.35 36.96
CA VAL A 661 -28.66 -36.19 37.53
C VAL A 661 -27.98 -35.75 38.82
N GLY A 662 -27.33 -34.59 38.79
CA GLY A 662 -26.75 -33.97 39.97
C GLY A 662 -27.29 -32.55 40.14
N GLY A 663 -27.18 -31.99 41.34
CA GLY A 663 -27.49 -30.57 41.55
C GLY A 663 -26.55 -29.67 40.74
N ILE A 664 -25.26 -29.91 40.89
CA ILE A 664 -24.21 -29.07 40.32
C ILE A 664 -23.73 -29.61 38.97
N VAL A 665 -23.38 -30.90 38.90
CA VAL A 665 -22.94 -31.57 37.67
C VAL A 665 -23.71 -32.87 37.46
N GLY A 666 -24.31 -33.05 36.29
CA GLY A 666 -24.99 -34.30 35.90
C GLY A 666 -24.02 -35.43 35.56
N TYR A 667 -22.96 -35.13 34.79
CA TYR A 667 -21.87 -36.05 34.51
C TYR A 667 -20.52 -35.33 34.46
N GLN A 668 -19.54 -35.86 35.17
CA GLN A 668 -18.16 -35.37 35.18
C GLN A 668 -17.25 -36.34 34.42
N GLU A 669 -16.69 -35.88 33.30
CA GLU A 669 -15.69 -36.62 32.52
C GLU A 669 -14.30 -36.51 33.13
N SER A 670 -13.88 -35.29 33.48
CA SER A 670 -12.64 -34.99 34.21
C SER A 670 -12.75 -33.59 34.87
N GLY A 671 -11.66 -33.03 35.41
CA GLY A 671 -11.67 -31.72 36.08
C GLY A 671 -11.86 -31.78 37.59
N THR A 672 -11.93 -30.62 38.24
CA THR A 672 -12.04 -30.49 39.70
C THR A 672 -13.35 -29.83 40.11
N ILE A 673 -14.04 -30.41 41.09
CA ILE A 673 -15.19 -29.78 41.76
C ILE A 673 -14.83 -29.64 43.24
N LYS A 674 -14.93 -28.44 43.80
CA LYS A 674 -14.56 -28.18 45.21
C LYS A 674 -15.36 -27.05 45.83
N ASP A 675 -15.51 -27.08 47.16
CA ASP A 675 -16.17 -26.00 47.89
C ASP A 675 -17.61 -25.73 47.38
N VAL A 676 -18.32 -26.81 47.05
CA VAL A 676 -19.69 -26.78 46.57
C VAL A 676 -20.61 -27.65 47.43
N TYR A 677 -21.90 -27.33 47.47
CA TYR A 677 -22.89 -28.18 48.13
C TYR A 677 -24.27 -28.15 47.43
N ASN A 678 -25.08 -29.18 47.64
CA ASN A 678 -26.41 -29.33 47.04
C ASN A 678 -27.48 -29.31 48.13
N LEU A 679 -28.42 -28.38 48.03
CA LEU A 679 -29.67 -28.32 48.80
C LEU A 679 -30.89 -28.73 47.97
N ALA A 680 -30.74 -28.89 46.64
CA ALA A 680 -31.84 -29.25 45.77
C ALA A 680 -32.33 -30.69 45.99
N LYS A 681 -33.64 -30.89 45.83
CA LYS A 681 -34.27 -32.22 45.85
C LYS A 681 -34.10 -32.88 44.47
N ILE A 682 -33.37 -34.00 44.42
CA ILE A 682 -33.12 -34.73 43.16
C ILE A 682 -34.04 -35.95 43.05
N ASN A 683 -34.71 -36.10 41.91
CA ASN A 683 -35.53 -37.25 41.55
C ASN A 683 -35.12 -37.80 40.17
N ALA A 684 -34.33 -38.88 40.17
CA ALA A 684 -33.83 -39.52 38.96
C ALA A 684 -34.38 -40.95 38.78
N ALA A 685 -34.45 -41.43 37.54
CA ALA A 685 -35.00 -42.74 37.20
C ALA A 685 -34.02 -43.91 37.47
N SER A 686 -32.69 -43.71 37.34
CA SER A 686 -31.72 -44.80 37.54
C SER A 686 -30.38 -44.42 38.19
N TYR A 687 -29.79 -43.26 37.87
CA TYR A 687 -28.47 -42.84 38.37
C TYR A 687 -28.53 -41.39 38.87
N VAL A 688 -28.32 -41.21 40.18
CA VAL A 688 -28.17 -39.92 40.90
C VAL A 688 -26.69 -39.69 41.20
#